data_AF-A0A9X4NZ34-F1
#
_entry.id   AF-A0A9X4NZ34-F1
#
_cell.length_a   1.000
_cell.length_b   1.000
_cell.length_c   1.000
_cell.angle_alpha   90.00
_cell.angle_beta   90.00
_cell.angle_gamma   90.00
#
_symmetry.space_group_name_H-M   'P 1'
#
loop_
_entity.id
_entity.type
_entity.pdbx_description
1 polymer ?
#
loop_
_entity_poly.entity_id
_entity_poly.type
_entity_poly.pdbx_seq_one_letter_code
_entity_poly.pdbx_strand_id
1 'polypeptide(L)'
;MENRTRFNLTSGWSILCTIATIAVLGLTFIFILNLNRFTGYTGDDFLYHFIYTGAWPSEHLSEYHNIGDYISAVYTHMTLWNARMTSIIFEILAMQLPKGIFNILNASIYVLVGLLLNVVISGKKVLLKPLHLALTFLLMWFFLPGMGSTVLWVSGAANYLWATVIILLFLLPYRFNVSTKRGWEEYYLPVLGLLAGLTNEVGGATTVLLALIFTVYNFKKSTNGNTVAQILGTLAAAFGFGTQVILSSGSAETQNYGVSAGLGQRFFDIISGTAHYSGFLILPIVVLGGILYFNRKQLQEKACYLWHGGLIFLVSGLAGCAAILASPITPARLWFASNILFIIALLMMIEAWQELRTQSSWTNAPLCIAILCLSFVSLPSYDYNLKDIKNSYEYFYTAQSIAQKAKEEGKTSVRVPGIPMTSNDFNAYFGTPYLVSSEHPEKEWANTWFAKYYGLEKVYLDDTVPIAKVNLENTQPIDNILNAYNKYFGYFQRKILPFNTDKVLKREQTAKTSAAKATITKNPKPNNKNLPEDKPWLRNALIRYIDVNKDQIVATEQITSPYNEAYDISHAATAGYETLSNNPKSYIFNKRFDQTIDIHVKPTLHTITLFFNDKNQKNISITNIEGQTGETLTVQLPRGYSSNGSKTTRVTIDAETPWNKTVEVTKIPFWKNLGSFSTFYSVVAGLLIFVVYDIFLKQRQGR
;
A
#
# COMPACT_ATOMS: atom_id res chain seq x y z
N MET A 1 -5.73 -51.42 11.35
CA MET A 1 -6.88 -51.24 12.27
C MET A 1 -7.03 -49.75 12.55
N GLU A 2 -8.14 -49.18 12.08
CA GLU A 2 -8.42 -47.75 11.97
C GLU A 2 -9.03 -47.27 13.30
N ASN A 3 -8.22 -46.72 14.20
CA ASN A 3 -8.73 -46.11 15.44
C ASN A 3 -9.30 -44.72 15.10
N ARG A 4 -10.56 -44.70 14.60
CA ARG A 4 -11.34 -43.47 14.43
C ARG A 4 -11.68 -42.91 15.82
N THR A 5 -10.78 -42.10 16.37
CA THR A 5 -11.14 -41.13 17.40
C THR A 5 -12.15 -40.15 16.78
N ARG A 6 -13.45 -40.41 17.01
CA ARG A 6 -14.49 -39.40 16.77
C ARG A 6 -14.12 -38.20 17.62
N PHE A 7 -13.73 -37.10 16.97
CA PHE A 7 -13.42 -35.85 17.65
C PHE A 7 -14.67 -35.36 18.36
N ASN A 8 -14.63 -35.32 19.69
CA ASN A 8 -15.72 -34.81 20.51
C ASN A 8 -15.68 -33.27 20.46
N LEU A 9 -16.29 -32.69 19.42
CA LEU A 9 -16.53 -31.24 19.27
C LEU A 9 -17.36 -30.64 20.42
N THR A 10 -17.87 -31.48 21.32
CA THR A 10 -18.75 -31.15 22.44
C THR A 10 -18.00 -30.85 23.74
N SER A 11 -16.67 -30.96 23.79
CA SER A 11 -15.93 -30.55 24.99
C SER A 11 -15.99 -29.03 25.18
N GLY A 12 -16.15 -28.55 26.42
CA GLY A 12 -16.22 -27.11 26.71
C GLY A 12 -15.01 -26.32 26.18
N TRP A 13 -13.82 -26.93 26.16
CA TRP A 13 -12.62 -26.35 25.57
C TRP A 13 -12.70 -26.20 24.05
N SER A 14 -13.22 -27.21 23.33
CA SER A 14 -13.41 -27.13 21.88
C SER A 14 -14.40 -26.04 21.48
N ILE A 15 -15.45 -25.84 22.28
CA ILE A 15 -16.42 -24.76 22.10
C ILE A 15 -15.74 -23.40 22.28
N LEU A 16 -14.97 -23.22 23.36
CA LEU A 16 -14.21 -21.97 23.60
C LEU A 16 -13.22 -21.65 22.48
N CYS A 17 -12.46 -22.64 21.99
CA CYS A 17 -11.54 -22.43 20.86
C CYS A 17 -12.29 -22.05 19.58
N THR A 18 -13.46 -22.63 19.35
CA THR A 18 -14.29 -22.32 18.18
C THR A 18 -14.84 -20.89 18.27
N ILE A 19 -15.36 -20.49 19.43
CA ILE A 19 -15.82 -19.12 19.69
C ILE A 19 -14.67 -18.12 19.49
N ALA A 20 -13.49 -18.40 20.05
CA ALA A 20 -12.32 -17.55 19.87
C ALA A 20 -11.90 -17.45 18.39
N THR A 21 -11.98 -18.55 17.64
CA THR A 21 -11.70 -18.54 16.19
C THR A 21 -12.70 -17.66 15.45
N ILE A 22 -14.00 -17.80 15.73
CA ILE A 22 -15.06 -16.96 15.12
C ILE A 22 -14.85 -15.49 15.49
N ALA A 23 -14.46 -15.19 16.73
CA ALA A 23 -14.16 -13.84 17.16
C ALA A 23 -12.97 -13.24 16.39
N VAL A 24 -11.90 -14.00 16.17
CA VAL A 24 -10.75 -13.57 15.35
C VAL A 24 -11.20 -13.28 13.90
N LEU A 25 -11.97 -14.18 13.28
CA LEU A 25 -12.51 -13.98 11.93
C LEU A 25 -13.37 -12.71 11.84
N GLY A 26 -14.29 -12.52 12.79
CA GLY A 26 -15.18 -11.37 12.84
C GLY A 26 -14.44 -10.05 13.08
N LEU A 27 -13.46 -10.03 13.98
CA LEU A 27 -12.62 -8.85 14.22
C LEU A 27 -11.83 -8.49 12.96
N THR A 28 -11.14 -9.46 12.35
CA THR A 28 -10.39 -9.20 11.11
C THR A 28 -11.29 -8.69 9.99
N PHE A 29 -12.48 -9.28 9.83
CA PHE A 29 -13.46 -8.83 8.85
C PHE A 29 -13.81 -7.35 9.03
N ILE A 30 -14.12 -6.92 10.26
CA ILE A 30 -14.51 -5.52 10.55
C ILE A 30 -13.37 -4.54 10.21
N PHE A 31 -12.13 -4.86 10.58
CA PHE A 31 -10.97 -4.02 10.28
C PHE A 31 -10.73 -3.87 8.77
N ILE A 32 -10.76 -4.97 8.02
CA ILE A 32 -10.55 -4.94 6.57
C ILE A 32 -11.74 -4.27 5.84
N LEU A 33 -12.97 -4.49 6.30
CA LEU A 33 -14.15 -3.82 5.74
C LEU A 33 -14.03 -2.29 5.90
N ASN A 34 -13.56 -1.82 7.05
CA ASN A 34 -13.37 -0.39 7.28
C ASN A 34 -12.33 0.24 6.34
N LEU A 35 -11.23 -0.47 6.05
CA LEU A 35 -10.26 0.00 5.03
C LEU A 35 -10.87 0.04 3.63
N ASN A 36 -11.61 -1.00 3.24
CA ASN A 36 -12.28 -1.07 1.93
C ASN A 36 -13.29 0.08 1.72
N ARG A 37 -14.01 0.46 2.78
CA ARG A 37 -14.98 1.58 2.75
C ARG A 37 -14.33 2.93 2.39
N PHE A 38 -13.08 3.14 2.80
CA PHE A 38 -12.33 4.36 2.52
C PHE A 38 -11.36 4.20 1.33
N THR A 39 -11.51 3.15 0.53
CA THR A 39 -10.70 2.97 -0.69
C THR A 39 -11.59 3.19 -1.91
N GLY A 40 -11.31 4.28 -2.64
CA GLY A 40 -11.98 4.62 -3.90
C GLY A 40 -11.47 3.82 -5.11
N TYR A 41 -11.99 4.14 -6.29
CA TYR A 41 -11.54 3.54 -7.55
C TYR A 41 -10.22 4.18 -8.02
N THR A 42 -9.36 3.37 -8.62
CA THR A 42 -8.10 3.81 -9.22
C THR A 42 -7.70 2.92 -10.38
N GLY A 43 -6.83 3.42 -11.26
CA GLY A 43 -6.32 2.69 -12.42
C GLY A 43 -7.43 2.10 -13.28
N ASP A 44 -7.30 0.80 -13.57
CA ASP A 44 -8.18 0.07 -14.50
C ASP A 44 -9.61 -0.09 -13.99
N ASP A 45 -9.89 0.30 -12.74
CA ASP A 45 -11.22 0.19 -12.14
C ASP A 45 -12.29 0.91 -12.97
N PHE A 46 -12.00 2.10 -13.52
CA PHE A 46 -12.94 2.85 -14.34
C PHE A 46 -13.20 2.17 -15.70
N LEU A 47 -12.16 1.59 -16.29
CA LEU A 47 -12.18 0.91 -17.59
C LEU A 47 -13.09 -0.34 -17.54
N TYR A 48 -12.93 -1.19 -16.52
CA TYR A 48 -13.61 -2.49 -16.48
C TYR A 48 -15.11 -2.44 -16.14
N HIS A 49 -15.69 -1.25 -15.95
CA HIS A 49 -17.14 -1.08 -15.93
C HIS A 49 -17.78 -1.16 -17.33
N PHE A 50 -16.97 -1.05 -18.39
CA PHE A 50 -17.41 -1.16 -19.78
C PHE A 50 -16.88 -2.45 -20.42
N ILE A 51 -17.55 -2.90 -21.48
CA ILE A 51 -17.08 -4.05 -22.27
C ILE A 51 -15.67 -3.77 -22.79
N TYR A 52 -14.71 -4.62 -22.43
CA TYR A 52 -13.32 -4.42 -22.78
C TYR A 52 -13.07 -4.61 -24.29
N THR A 53 -12.74 -3.52 -24.98
CA THR A 53 -12.37 -3.53 -26.41
C THR A 53 -10.92 -3.10 -26.66
N GLY A 54 -10.18 -2.75 -25.61
CA GLY A 54 -8.80 -2.27 -25.68
C GLY A 54 -8.45 -1.31 -24.54
N ALA A 55 -7.21 -0.81 -24.54
CA ALA A 55 -6.73 0.09 -23.49
C ALA A 55 -7.41 1.47 -23.49
N TRP A 56 -7.86 1.95 -24.65
CA TRP A 56 -8.54 3.24 -24.80
C TRP A 56 -10.04 3.03 -25.08
N PRO A 57 -10.91 3.99 -24.69
CA PRO A 57 -12.34 3.91 -24.97
C PRO A 57 -12.61 3.79 -26.47
N SER A 58 -13.53 2.91 -26.85
CA SER A 58 -14.12 2.89 -28.19
C SER A 58 -14.97 4.13 -28.44
N GLU A 59 -15.26 4.41 -29.73
CA GLU A 59 -16.18 5.48 -30.13
C GLU A 59 -17.58 5.29 -29.52
N HIS A 60 -18.03 4.04 -29.44
CA HIS A 60 -19.26 3.63 -28.78
C HIS A 60 -18.94 2.72 -27.59
N LEU A 61 -19.06 3.26 -26.38
CA LEU A 61 -18.95 2.48 -25.15
C LEU A 61 -20.18 1.59 -24.99
N SER A 62 -19.95 0.36 -24.56
CA SER A 62 -21.01 -0.62 -24.28
C SER A 62 -20.90 -1.09 -22.84
N GLU A 63 -22.04 -1.27 -22.19
CA GLU A 63 -22.14 -1.84 -20.84
C GLU A 63 -22.43 -3.34 -20.92
N TYR A 64 -22.14 -4.06 -19.85
CA TYR A 64 -22.43 -5.50 -19.77
C TYR A 64 -23.93 -5.73 -19.55
N HIS A 65 -24.60 -6.38 -20.51
CA HIS A 65 -26.03 -6.71 -20.42
C HIS A 65 -26.27 -8.21 -20.26
N ASN A 66 -25.33 -9.05 -20.68
CA ASN A 66 -25.46 -10.50 -20.64
C ASN A 66 -24.11 -11.23 -20.45
N ILE A 67 -24.16 -12.56 -20.27
CA ILE A 67 -22.97 -13.40 -20.07
C ILE A 67 -22.09 -13.45 -21.33
N GLY A 68 -22.68 -13.32 -22.53
CA GLY A 68 -21.93 -13.26 -23.79
C GLY A 68 -21.01 -12.04 -23.84
N ASP A 69 -21.49 -10.87 -23.43
CA ASP A 69 -20.69 -9.64 -23.31
C ASP A 69 -19.49 -9.85 -22.37
N TYR A 70 -19.73 -10.52 -21.24
CA TYR A 70 -18.71 -10.84 -20.26
C TYR A 70 -17.66 -11.81 -20.81
N ILE A 71 -18.07 -12.91 -21.46
CA ILE A 71 -17.15 -13.87 -22.09
C ILE A 71 -16.35 -13.18 -23.21
N SER A 72 -16.99 -12.34 -24.02
CA SER A 72 -16.34 -11.58 -25.07
C SER A 72 -15.29 -10.64 -24.50
N ALA A 73 -15.57 -9.93 -23.40
CA ALA A 73 -14.62 -9.03 -22.77
C ALA A 73 -13.41 -9.79 -22.21
N VAL A 74 -13.62 -10.93 -21.53
CA VAL A 74 -12.53 -11.79 -21.04
C VAL A 74 -11.66 -12.27 -22.21
N TYR A 75 -12.27 -12.76 -23.29
CA TYR A 75 -11.56 -13.21 -24.48
C TYR A 75 -10.74 -12.08 -25.13
N THR A 76 -11.36 -10.93 -25.38
CA THR A 76 -10.70 -9.77 -25.97
C THR A 76 -9.53 -9.31 -25.11
N HIS A 77 -9.71 -9.25 -23.79
CA HIS A 77 -8.65 -8.88 -22.86
C HIS A 77 -7.48 -9.85 -22.91
N MET A 78 -7.76 -11.16 -22.87
CA MET A 78 -6.74 -12.20 -22.98
C MET A 78 -5.90 -12.11 -24.26
N THR A 79 -6.52 -11.70 -25.36
CA THR A 79 -5.84 -11.59 -26.66
C THR A 79 -5.09 -10.28 -26.88
N LEU A 80 -5.52 -9.18 -26.24
CA LEU A 80 -4.94 -7.85 -26.46
C LEU A 80 -3.94 -7.43 -25.36
N TRP A 81 -4.24 -7.72 -24.09
CA TRP A 81 -3.53 -7.15 -22.96
C TRP A 81 -2.64 -8.15 -22.23
N ASN A 82 -3.23 -9.16 -21.58
CA ASN A 82 -2.51 -10.30 -21.02
C ASN A 82 -3.45 -11.47 -20.79
N ALA A 83 -2.93 -12.70 -20.76
CA ALA A 83 -3.73 -13.91 -20.67
C ALA A 83 -3.95 -14.41 -19.22
N ARG A 84 -4.10 -13.49 -18.25
CA ARG A 84 -4.39 -13.80 -16.83
C ARG A 84 -5.87 -14.14 -16.62
N MET A 85 -6.39 -15.13 -17.34
CA MET A 85 -7.85 -15.40 -17.47
C MET A 85 -8.59 -15.39 -16.13
N THR A 86 -8.08 -16.10 -15.12
CA THR A 86 -8.74 -16.23 -13.82
C THR A 86 -8.82 -14.89 -13.10
N SER A 87 -7.75 -14.08 -13.20
CA SER A 87 -7.72 -12.73 -12.66
C SER A 87 -8.71 -11.82 -13.38
N ILE A 88 -8.74 -11.86 -14.71
CA ILE A 88 -9.62 -11.04 -15.55
C ILE A 88 -11.10 -11.34 -15.29
N ILE A 89 -11.44 -12.62 -15.11
CA ILE A 89 -12.78 -13.05 -14.69
C ILE A 89 -13.15 -12.33 -13.38
N PHE A 90 -12.29 -12.36 -12.38
CA PHE A 90 -12.56 -11.68 -11.11
C PHE A 90 -12.55 -10.16 -11.22
N GLU A 91 -11.68 -9.56 -12.03
CA GLU A 91 -11.57 -8.11 -12.23
C GLU A 91 -12.86 -7.55 -12.84
N ILE A 92 -13.32 -8.11 -13.96
CA ILE A 92 -14.56 -7.66 -14.62
C ILE A 92 -15.75 -7.92 -13.69
N LEU A 93 -15.82 -9.09 -13.04
CA LEU A 93 -16.89 -9.41 -12.10
C LEU A 93 -16.96 -8.41 -10.94
N ALA A 94 -15.81 -8.02 -10.37
CA ALA A 94 -15.74 -7.09 -9.27
C ALA A 94 -16.26 -5.70 -9.64
N MET A 95 -16.05 -5.23 -10.88
CA MET A 95 -16.58 -3.94 -11.34
C MET A 95 -18.08 -3.92 -11.62
N GLN A 96 -18.70 -5.09 -11.85
CA GLN A 96 -20.15 -5.14 -12.03
C GLN A 96 -20.90 -5.07 -10.70
N LEU A 97 -20.19 -5.15 -9.56
CA LEU A 97 -20.78 -5.05 -8.24
C LEU A 97 -20.81 -3.59 -7.77
N PRO A 98 -21.91 -3.13 -7.15
CA PRO A 98 -21.91 -1.87 -6.42
C PRO A 98 -20.74 -1.83 -5.41
N LYS A 99 -20.03 -0.70 -5.33
CA LYS A 99 -18.82 -0.57 -4.49
C LYS A 99 -19.00 -1.05 -3.04
N GLY A 100 -20.17 -0.78 -2.45
CA GLY A 100 -20.51 -1.25 -1.11
C GLY A 100 -20.54 -2.78 -0.97
N ILE A 101 -21.07 -3.49 -1.98
CA ILE A 101 -21.10 -4.96 -2.02
C ILE A 101 -19.69 -5.50 -2.24
N PHE A 102 -18.91 -4.90 -3.15
CA PHE A 102 -17.50 -5.25 -3.33
C PHE A 102 -16.73 -5.15 -2.01
N ASN A 103 -16.91 -4.07 -1.23
CA ASN A 103 -16.21 -3.89 0.05
C ASN A 103 -16.47 -5.03 1.04
N ILE A 104 -17.72 -5.51 1.12
CA ILE A 104 -18.13 -6.64 1.97
C ILE A 104 -17.53 -7.95 1.46
N LEU A 105 -17.62 -8.20 0.15
CA LEU A 105 -17.11 -9.42 -0.47
C LEU A 105 -15.59 -9.51 -0.36
N ASN A 106 -14.88 -8.42 -0.63
CA ASN A 106 -13.43 -8.37 -0.58
C ASN A 106 -12.90 -8.58 0.86
N ALA A 107 -13.54 -7.97 1.87
CA ALA A 107 -13.23 -8.25 3.27
C ALA A 107 -13.49 -9.72 3.66
N SER A 108 -14.56 -10.31 3.13
CA SER A 108 -14.87 -11.74 3.32
C SER A 108 -13.82 -12.64 2.68
N ILE A 109 -13.34 -12.29 1.49
CA ILE A 109 -12.30 -13.05 0.77
C ILE A 109 -10.95 -12.95 1.50
N TYR A 110 -10.58 -11.81 2.06
CA TYR A 110 -9.38 -11.69 2.91
C TYR A 110 -9.43 -12.66 4.09
N VAL A 111 -10.58 -12.71 4.78
CA VAL A 111 -10.81 -13.63 5.91
C VAL A 111 -10.81 -15.10 5.44
N LEU A 112 -11.42 -15.39 4.29
CA LEU A 112 -11.42 -16.72 3.67
C LEU A 112 -10.00 -17.18 3.33
N VAL A 113 -9.16 -16.32 2.75
CA VAL A 113 -7.75 -16.64 2.47
C VAL A 113 -7.04 -17.02 3.77
N GLY A 114 -7.12 -16.21 4.83
CA GLY A 114 -6.48 -16.54 6.11
C GLY A 114 -7.00 -17.84 6.74
N LEU A 115 -8.30 -18.12 6.60
CA LEU A 115 -8.89 -19.41 7.00
C LEU A 115 -8.32 -20.57 6.17
N LEU A 116 -8.27 -20.45 4.84
CA LEU A 116 -7.74 -21.46 3.94
C LEU A 116 -6.26 -21.74 4.18
N LEU A 117 -5.45 -20.72 4.48
CA LEU A 117 -4.06 -20.92 4.91
C LEU A 117 -4.01 -21.86 6.13
N ASN A 118 -4.83 -21.60 7.15
CA ASN A 118 -4.91 -22.48 8.33
C ASN A 118 -5.48 -23.87 8.02
N VAL A 119 -6.39 -23.99 7.05
CA VAL A 119 -6.85 -25.29 6.56
C VAL A 119 -5.69 -26.06 5.93
N VAL A 120 -4.85 -25.46 5.10
CA VAL A 120 -3.66 -26.10 4.50
C VAL A 120 -2.72 -26.67 5.57
N ILE A 121 -2.61 -25.99 6.71
CA ILE A 121 -1.70 -26.35 7.81
C ILE A 121 -2.33 -27.42 8.72
N SER A 122 -3.49 -27.13 9.31
CA SER A 122 -4.11 -27.90 10.39
C SER A 122 -5.29 -28.78 9.96
N GLY A 123 -5.71 -28.70 8.69
CA GLY A 123 -6.80 -29.49 8.13
C GLY A 123 -8.11 -29.30 8.89
N LYS A 124 -8.78 -30.41 9.21
CA LYS A 124 -10.08 -30.42 9.90
C LYS A 124 -10.07 -29.77 11.30
N LYS A 125 -8.88 -29.51 11.87
CA LYS A 125 -8.72 -28.88 13.20
C LYS A 125 -8.65 -27.35 13.15
N VAL A 126 -8.86 -26.73 11.98
CA VAL A 126 -8.73 -25.27 11.80
C VAL A 126 -9.49 -24.45 12.85
N LEU A 127 -10.74 -24.82 13.15
CA LEU A 127 -11.59 -24.08 14.11
C LEU A 127 -11.16 -24.23 15.58
N LEU A 128 -10.23 -25.16 15.85
CA LEU A 128 -9.74 -25.43 17.20
C LEU A 128 -8.39 -24.76 17.48
N LYS A 129 -7.88 -23.93 16.56
CA LYS A 129 -6.57 -23.28 16.66
C LYS A 129 -6.64 -21.76 16.52
N PRO A 130 -7.33 -21.06 17.43
CA PRO A 130 -7.46 -19.60 17.36
C PRO A 130 -6.12 -18.86 17.38
N LEU A 131 -5.11 -19.37 18.10
CA LEU A 131 -3.77 -18.77 18.13
C LEU A 131 -3.06 -18.81 16.76
N HIS A 132 -3.18 -19.91 16.03
CA HIS A 132 -2.58 -20.02 14.69
C HIS A 132 -3.29 -19.08 13.71
N LEU A 133 -4.63 -19.01 13.82
CA LEU A 133 -5.43 -18.12 12.99
C LEU A 133 -5.10 -16.64 13.28
N ALA A 134 -5.01 -16.24 14.55
CA ALA A 134 -4.61 -14.90 14.94
C ALA A 134 -3.22 -14.54 14.42
N LEU A 135 -2.25 -15.46 14.58
CA LEU A 135 -0.91 -15.28 14.03
C LEU A 135 -0.94 -15.15 12.50
N THR A 136 -1.77 -15.94 11.81
CA THR A 136 -1.90 -15.88 10.35
C THR A 136 -2.35 -14.50 9.88
N PHE A 137 -3.38 -13.91 10.48
CA PHE A 137 -3.85 -12.58 10.08
C PHE A 137 -2.84 -11.47 10.42
N LEU A 138 -2.11 -11.60 11.52
CA LEU A 138 -1.01 -10.68 11.85
C LEU A 138 0.14 -10.80 10.83
N LEU A 139 0.49 -12.02 10.42
CA LEU A 139 1.49 -12.24 9.38
C LEU A 139 1.01 -11.69 8.03
N MET A 140 -0.26 -11.89 7.66
CA MET A 140 -0.83 -11.31 6.44
C MET A 140 -0.78 -9.77 6.47
N TRP A 141 -1.11 -9.16 7.61
CA TRP A 141 -1.06 -7.70 7.76
C TRP A 141 0.33 -7.13 7.48
N PHE A 142 1.39 -7.76 7.99
CA PHE A 142 2.76 -7.23 7.87
C PHE A 142 3.53 -7.74 6.65
N PHE A 143 3.13 -8.89 6.07
CA PHE A 143 3.91 -9.59 5.06
C PHE A 143 3.15 -9.82 3.76
N LEU A 144 1.98 -9.24 3.51
CA LEU A 144 1.44 -9.14 2.16
C LEU A 144 1.98 -7.86 1.50
N PRO A 145 2.94 -7.95 0.55
CA PRO A 145 3.56 -6.77 -0.02
C PRO A 145 2.58 -5.97 -0.88
N GLY A 146 2.61 -4.65 -0.75
CA GLY A 146 1.71 -3.77 -1.50
C GLY A 146 0.25 -4.01 -1.16
N MET A 147 -0.10 -4.05 0.13
CA MET A 147 -1.47 -4.23 0.64
C MET A 147 -2.50 -3.34 -0.07
N GLY A 148 -2.15 -2.08 -0.37
CA GLY A 148 -3.00 -1.17 -1.14
C GLY A 148 -3.29 -1.73 -2.54
N SER A 149 -2.26 -2.15 -3.25
CA SER A 149 -2.35 -2.66 -4.63
C SER A 149 -2.78 -4.12 -4.77
N THR A 150 -2.74 -4.94 -3.71
CA THR A 150 -3.03 -6.39 -3.78
C THR A 150 -4.26 -6.80 -2.97
N VAL A 151 -4.72 -5.96 -2.05
CA VAL A 151 -5.85 -6.24 -1.16
C VAL A 151 -6.95 -5.18 -1.25
N LEU A 152 -6.63 -3.89 -1.41
CA LEU A 152 -7.64 -2.82 -1.35
C LEU A 152 -8.07 -2.28 -2.72
N TRP A 153 -7.14 -2.11 -3.65
CA TRP A 153 -7.42 -1.76 -5.04
C TRP A 153 -8.30 -2.85 -5.66
N VAL A 154 -9.41 -2.48 -6.31
CA VAL A 154 -10.43 -3.44 -6.76
C VAL A 154 -9.86 -4.42 -7.78
N SER A 155 -9.25 -3.92 -8.86
CA SER A 155 -8.62 -4.78 -9.88
C SER A 155 -7.45 -5.58 -9.28
N GLY A 156 -6.65 -4.95 -8.43
CA GLY A 156 -5.54 -5.60 -7.73
C GLY A 156 -5.98 -6.75 -6.81
N ALA A 157 -7.04 -6.57 -6.03
CA ALA A 157 -7.58 -7.58 -5.14
C ALA A 157 -8.09 -8.80 -5.91
N ALA A 158 -8.77 -8.58 -7.03
CA ALA A 158 -9.20 -9.64 -7.93
C ALA A 158 -8.02 -10.44 -8.50
N ASN A 159 -6.95 -9.75 -8.90
CA ASN A 159 -5.76 -10.37 -9.52
C ASN A 159 -4.87 -11.15 -8.52
N TYR A 160 -4.81 -10.72 -7.27
CA TYR A 160 -3.93 -11.31 -6.25
C TYR A 160 -4.70 -12.06 -5.16
N LEU A 161 -5.54 -11.36 -4.40
CA LEU A 161 -6.21 -11.91 -3.23
C LEU A 161 -7.28 -12.96 -3.61
N TRP A 162 -8.15 -12.66 -4.58
CA TRP A 162 -9.23 -13.56 -4.99
C TRP A 162 -8.66 -14.77 -5.75
N ALA A 163 -7.70 -14.55 -6.64
CA ALA A 163 -6.94 -15.60 -7.32
C ALA A 163 -6.29 -16.60 -6.32
N THR A 164 -5.83 -16.12 -5.16
CA THR A 164 -5.25 -16.97 -4.12
C THR A 164 -6.24 -17.99 -3.55
N VAL A 165 -7.54 -17.68 -3.52
CA VAL A 165 -8.56 -18.66 -3.11
C VAL A 165 -8.54 -19.88 -4.02
N ILE A 166 -8.47 -19.67 -5.34
CA ILE A 166 -8.41 -20.75 -6.33
C ILE A 166 -7.13 -21.57 -6.17
N ILE A 167 -5.99 -20.90 -6.01
CA ILE A 167 -4.69 -21.56 -5.77
C ILE A 167 -4.75 -22.44 -4.52
N LEU A 168 -5.25 -21.92 -3.39
CA LEU A 168 -5.31 -22.69 -2.15
C LEU A 168 -6.26 -23.87 -2.26
N LEU A 169 -7.45 -23.68 -2.83
CA LEU A 169 -8.42 -24.76 -3.05
C LEU A 169 -7.85 -25.86 -3.95
N PHE A 170 -7.13 -25.48 -5.01
CA PHE A 170 -6.45 -26.42 -5.90
C PHE A 170 -5.38 -27.22 -5.18
N LEU A 171 -4.61 -26.60 -4.27
CA LEU A 171 -3.52 -27.27 -3.55
C LEU A 171 -3.98 -28.17 -2.38
N LEU A 172 -5.20 -28.00 -1.88
CA LEU A 172 -5.72 -28.75 -0.73
C LEU A 172 -5.71 -30.28 -0.93
N PRO A 173 -6.08 -30.85 -2.10
CA PRO A 173 -6.01 -32.30 -2.33
C PRO A 173 -4.58 -32.86 -2.48
N TYR A 174 -3.61 -32.02 -2.85
CA TYR A 174 -2.19 -32.36 -3.01
C TYR A 174 -1.45 -32.39 -1.67
N ARG A 175 -1.61 -31.33 -0.87
CA ARG A 175 -1.49 -31.41 0.59
C ARG A 175 -2.51 -32.47 1.07
N PHE A 176 -2.50 -33.04 2.24
CA PHE A 176 -3.48 -34.09 2.66
C PHE A 176 -3.56 -35.41 1.85
N ASN A 177 -3.08 -35.48 0.59
CA ASN A 177 -3.14 -36.66 -0.27
C ASN A 177 -4.54 -37.31 -0.26
N VAL A 178 -5.56 -36.51 -0.56
CA VAL A 178 -6.97 -36.94 -0.46
C VAL A 178 -7.24 -38.10 -1.42
N SER A 179 -7.92 -39.13 -0.91
CA SER A 179 -8.16 -40.34 -1.68
C SER A 179 -9.33 -40.20 -2.65
N THR A 180 -9.09 -40.58 -3.91
CA THR A 180 -10.04 -40.50 -5.04
C THR A 180 -11.10 -41.59 -5.02
N LYS A 181 -11.59 -41.97 -3.82
CA LYS A 181 -12.55 -43.08 -3.65
C LYS A 181 -13.85 -42.90 -4.44
N ARG A 182 -14.15 -41.67 -4.87
CA ARG A 182 -15.40 -41.30 -5.53
C ARG A 182 -15.19 -40.84 -6.99
N GLY A 183 -13.96 -40.79 -7.50
CA GLY A 183 -13.62 -40.42 -8.89
C GLY A 183 -13.88 -38.97 -9.32
N TRP A 184 -14.75 -38.23 -8.62
CA TRP A 184 -15.07 -36.82 -8.90
C TRP A 184 -13.84 -35.90 -8.94
N GLU A 185 -12.78 -36.23 -8.19
CA GLU A 185 -11.49 -35.53 -8.19
C GLU A 185 -10.83 -35.45 -9.57
N GLU A 186 -11.04 -36.44 -10.42
CA GLU A 186 -10.46 -36.46 -11.77
C GLU A 186 -11.13 -35.43 -12.70
N TYR A 187 -12.30 -34.90 -12.34
CA TYR A 187 -13.03 -33.91 -13.13
C TYR A 187 -12.81 -32.48 -12.65
N TYR A 188 -12.94 -32.21 -11.35
CA TYR A 188 -12.83 -30.84 -10.86
C TYR A 188 -11.37 -30.38 -10.68
N LEU A 189 -10.44 -31.30 -10.40
CA LEU A 189 -9.06 -30.92 -10.11
C LEU A 189 -8.32 -30.38 -11.35
N PRO A 190 -8.55 -30.92 -12.58
CA PRO A 190 -8.08 -30.28 -13.81
C PRO A 190 -8.68 -28.89 -14.05
N VAL A 191 -9.97 -28.69 -13.77
CA VAL A 191 -10.60 -27.36 -13.91
C VAL A 191 -9.97 -26.36 -12.95
N LEU A 192 -9.81 -26.72 -11.67
CA LEU A 192 -9.12 -25.89 -10.68
C LEU A 192 -7.65 -25.67 -11.05
N GLY A 193 -6.98 -26.69 -11.61
CA GLY A 193 -5.61 -26.60 -12.08
C GLY A 193 -5.47 -25.59 -13.20
N LEU A 194 -6.32 -25.68 -14.24
CA LEU A 194 -6.35 -24.73 -15.34
C LEU A 194 -6.55 -23.29 -14.84
N LEU A 195 -7.54 -23.08 -13.97
CA LEU A 195 -7.80 -21.76 -13.38
C LEU A 195 -6.62 -21.26 -12.53
N ALA A 196 -6.01 -22.11 -11.72
CA ALA A 196 -4.87 -21.72 -10.88
C ALA A 196 -3.62 -21.39 -11.72
N GLY A 197 -3.40 -22.12 -12.82
CA GLY A 197 -2.34 -21.86 -13.79
C GLY A 197 -2.52 -20.53 -14.54
N LEU A 198 -3.77 -20.13 -14.83
CA LEU A 198 -4.15 -18.89 -15.53
C LEU A 198 -4.37 -17.69 -14.59
N THR A 199 -3.73 -17.66 -13.42
CA THR A 199 -3.77 -16.51 -12.51
C THR A 199 -2.76 -15.44 -12.96
N ASN A 200 -1.98 -14.84 -12.06
CA ASN A 200 -0.85 -13.99 -12.42
C ASN A 200 0.43 -14.81 -12.60
N GLU A 201 1.49 -14.23 -13.17
CA GLU A 201 2.69 -14.96 -13.60
C GLU A 201 3.37 -15.71 -12.44
N VAL A 202 3.51 -15.04 -11.29
CA VAL A 202 4.16 -15.63 -10.11
C VAL A 202 3.24 -16.65 -9.44
N GLY A 203 1.94 -16.36 -9.34
CA GLY A 203 0.92 -17.25 -8.77
C GLY A 203 0.79 -18.55 -9.57
N GLY A 204 0.66 -18.45 -10.90
CA GLY A 204 0.59 -19.60 -11.81
C GLY A 204 1.85 -20.44 -11.76
N ALA A 205 3.03 -19.82 -11.91
CA ALA A 205 4.32 -20.52 -11.89
C ALA A 205 4.55 -21.29 -10.58
N THR A 206 4.32 -20.64 -9.44
CA THR A 206 4.50 -21.28 -8.13
C THR A 206 3.50 -22.39 -7.87
N THR A 207 2.26 -22.25 -8.37
CA THR A 207 1.24 -23.28 -8.27
C THR A 207 1.60 -24.53 -9.05
N VAL A 208 2.09 -24.39 -10.29
CA VAL A 208 2.58 -25.51 -11.10
C VAL A 208 3.72 -26.24 -10.38
N LEU A 209 4.69 -25.49 -9.86
CA LEU A 209 5.81 -26.06 -9.13
C LEU A 209 5.35 -26.82 -7.88
N LEU A 210 4.46 -26.23 -7.08
CA LEU A 210 3.92 -26.87 -5.87
C LEU A 210 3.17 -28.15 -6.20
N ALA A 211 2.27 -28.10 -7.18
CA ALA A 211 1.48 -29.26 -7.61
C ALA A 211 2.40 -30.39 -8.09
N LEU A 212 3.44 -30.06 -8.87
CA LEU A 212 4.45 -31.03 -9.32
C LEU A 212 5.20 -31.66 -8.16
N ILE A 213 5.74 -30.85 -7.23
CA ILE A 213 6.51 -31.37 -6.09
C ILE A 213 5.62 -32.25 -5.20
N PHE A 214 4.40 -31.82 -4.88
CA PHE A 214 3.48 -32.62 -4.08
C PHE A 214 3.05 -33.91 -4.79
N THR A 215 2.82 -33.87 -6.10
CA THR A 215 2.50 -35.07 -6.89
C THR A 215 3.63 -36.09 -6.81
N VAL A 216 4.89 -35.66 -7.02
CA VAL A 216 6.06 -36.53 -6.92
C VAL A 216 6.25 -37.04 -5.48
N TYR A 217 6.06 -36.17 -4.48
CA TYR A 217 6.17 -36.52 -3.06
C TYR A 217 5.13 -37.58 -2.66
N ASN A 218 3.88 -37.42 -3.10
CA ASN A 218 2.78 -38.33 -2.82
C ASN A 218 2.91 -39.65 -3.60
N PHE A 219 3.38 -39.60 -4.86
CA PHE A 219 3.59 -40.79 -5.68
C PHE A 219 4.53 -41.79 -5.01
N LYS A 220 5.63 -41.30 -4.42
CA LYS A 220 6.59 -42.13 -3.68
C LYS A 220 6.01 -42.78 -2.41
N LYS A 221 4.86 -42.30 -1.93
CA LYS A 221 4.20 -42.77 -0.69
C LYS A 221 2.89 -43.52 -0.94
N SER A 222 2.34 -43.50 -2.15
CA SER A 222 0.98 -43.99 -2.41
C SER A 222 0.97 -45.43 -2.94
N THR A 223 0.17 -46.29 -2.31
CA THR A 223 -0.27 -47.60 -2.82
C THR A 223 -1.67 -47.55 -3.45
N ASN A 224 -2.36 -46.40 -3.40
CA ASN A 224 -3.74 -46.23 -3.84
C ASN A 224 -3.87 -45.14 -4.94
N GLY A 225 -4.83 -45.30 -5.86
CA GLY A 225 -5.03 -44.56 -7.13
C GLY A 225 -5.28 -43.03 -7.08
N ASN A 226 -4.80 -42.35 -6.04
CA ASN A 226 -4.96 -40.90 -5.85
C ASN A 226 -4.08 -40.06 -6.79
N THR A 227 -3.08 -40.68 -7.45
CA THR A 227 -2.08 -39.99 -8.25
C THR A 227 -2.64 -39.51 -9.60
N VAL A 228 -3.64 -40.20 -10.18
CA VAL A 228 -4.17 -39.83 -11.50
C VAL A 228 -4.79 -38.43 -11.48
N ALA A 229 -5.70 -38.15 -10.54
CA ALA A 229 -6.29 -36.83 -10.40
C ALA A 229 -5.22 -35.74 -10.17
N GLN A 230 -4.22 -36.00 -9.31
CA GLN A 230 -3.12 -35.07 -9.05
C GLN A 230 -2.27 -34.81 -10.30
N ILE A 231 -2.01 -35.84 -11.13
CA ILE A 231 -1.32 -35.70 -12.41
C ILE A 231 -2.15 -34.86 -13.36
N LEU A 232 -3.44 -35.18 -13.56
CA LEU A 232 -4.31 -34.43 -14.45
C LEU A 232 -4.44 -32.96 -14.04
N GLY A 233 -4.62 -32.70 -12.74
CA GLY A 233 -4.63 -31.34 -12.20
C GLY A 233 -3.31 -30.59 -12.41
N THR A 234 -2.16 -31.27 -12.23
CA THR A 234 -0.84 -30.67 -12.45
C THR A 234 -0.61 -30.35 -13.92
N LEU A 235 -0.98 -31.27 -14.82
CA LEU A 235 -0.90 -31.06 -16.27
C LEU A 235 -1.81 -29.91 -16.72
N ALA A 236 -3.02 -29.81 -16.18
CA ALA A 236 -3.94 -28.71 -16.47
C ALA A 236 -3.40 -27.37 -15.97
N ALA A 237 -2.79 -27.32 -14.78
CA ALA A 237 -2.13 -26.12 -14.28
C ALA A 237 -0.94 -25.72 -15.14
N ALA A 238 -0.10 -26.68 -15.55
CA ALA A 238 1.02 -26.42 -16.44
C ALA A 238 0.55 -25.94 -17.82
N PHE A 239 -0.52 -26.53 -18.35
CA PHE A 239 -1.14 -26.10 -19.61
C PHE A 239 -1.71 -24.68 -19.50
N GLY A 240 -2.43 -24.36 -18.41
CA GLY A 240 -2.95 -23.02 -18.15
C GLY A 240 -1.84 -21.98 -18.07
N PHE A 241 -0.82 -22.23 -17.24
CA PHE A 241 0.32 -21.32 -17.11
C PHE A 241 1.10 -21.19 -18.43
N GLY A 242 1.33 -22.28 -19.15
CA GLY A 242 1.97 -22.25 -20.46
C GLY A 242 1.19 -21.42 -21.48
N THR A 243 -0.14 -21.58 -21.50
CA THR A 243 -1.04 -20.79 -22.36
C THR A 243 -0.94 -19.29 -22.03
N GLN A 244 -0.96 -18.95 -20.74
CA GLN A 244 -0.77 -17.57 -20.30
C GLN A 244 0.56 -16.99 -20.78
N VAL A 245 1.68 -17.71 -20.60
CA VAL A 245 3.00 -17.22 -21.01
C VAL A 245 3.09 -17.03 -22.52
N ILE A 246 2.53 -17.95 -23.31
CA ILE A 246 2.55 -17.88 -24.78
C ILE A 246 1.72 -16.69 -25.26
N LEU A 247 0.50 -16.53 -24.76
CA LEU A 247 -0.41 -15.46 -25.21
C LEU A 247 0.00 -14.08 -24.68
N SER A 248 0.57 -14.00 -23.48
CA SER A 248 1.09 -12.74 -22.94
C SER A 248 2.41 -12.32 -23.57
N SER A 249 3.13 -13.22 -24.26
CA SER A 249 4.38 -12.88 -24.94
C SER A 249 4.13 -11.95 -26.13
N GLY A 250 4.72 -10.76 -26.11
CA GLY A 250 4.52 -9.75 -27.17
C GLY A 250 3.23 -8.93 -27.07
N SER A 251 2.45 -9.13 -26.00
CA SER A 251 1.24 -8.38 -25.69
C SER A 251 1.48 -6.87 -25.44
N ALA A 252 0.41 -6.07 -25.47
CA ALA A 252 0.47 -4.64 -25.21
C ALA A 252 1.07 -4.31 -23.82
N GLU A 253 0.81 -5.13 -22.80
CA GLU A 253 1.41 -4.98 -21.47
C GLU A 253 2.95 -5.09 -21.53
N THR A 254 3.46 -6.08 -22.26
CA THR A 254 4.91 -6.30 -22.40
C THR A 254 5.59 -5.15 -23.14
N GLN A 255 4.93 -4.58 -24.15
CA GLN A 255 5.43 -3.44 -24.93
C GLN A 255 5.42 -2.13 -24.12
N ASN A 256 4.40 -1.93 -23.26
CA ASN A 256 4.28 -0.74 -22.43
C ASN A 256 5.33 -0.66 -21.31
N TYR A 257 5.91 -1.78 -20.88
CA TYR A 257 6.90 -1.79 -19.79
C TYR A 257 8.32 -1.33 -20.17
N GLY A 258 8.57 -0.96 -21.43
CA GLY A 258 9.80 -0.28 -21.86
C GLY A 258 11.08 -1.13 -21.82
N VAL A 259 12.25 -0.49 -22.01
CA VAL A 259 13.55 -1.18 -22.09
C VAL A 259 13.93 -1.74 -20.71
N SER A 260 14.05 -3.06 -20.62
CA SER A 260 14.40 -3.77 -19.39
C SER A 260 15.77 -3.35 -18.86
N ALA A 261 15.87 -3.14 -17.54
CA ALA A 261 17.17 -3.09 -16.86
C ALA A 261 18.00 -4.35 -17.17
N GLY A 262 19.33 -4.22 -17.25
CA GLY A 262 20.21 -5.37 -17.49
C GLY A 262 19.99 -6.50 -16.47
N LEU A 263 20.12 -7.76 -16.91
CA LEU A 263 19.83 -8.96 -16.11
C LEU A 263 20.51 -8.95 -14.73
N GLY A 264 21.76 -8.47 -14.66
CA GLY A 264 22.51 -8.36 -13.40
C GLY A 264 21.86 -7.41 -12.39
N GLN A 265 21.38 -6.24 -12.83
CA GLN A 265 20.68 -5.29 -11.96
C GLN A 265 19.37 -5.89 -11.45
N ARG A 266 18.61 -6.58 -12.31
CA ARG A 266 17.34 -7.23 -11.94
C ARG A 266 17.55 -8.33 -10.89
N PHE A 267 18.63 -9.09 -11.00
CA PHE A 267 19.01 -10.07 -9.98
C PHE A 267 19.26 -9.43 -8.61
N PHE A 268 20.03 -8.34 -8.55
CA PHE A 268 20.25 -7.61 -7.29
C PHE A 268 18.98 -6.95 -6.75
N ASP A 269 18.13 -6.40 -7.63
CA ASP A 269 16.84 -5.83 -7.25
C ASP A 269 15.92 -6.89 -6.63
N ILE A 270 15.94 -8.13 -7.15
CA ILE A 270 15.15 -9.24 -6.61
C ILE A 270 15.70 -9.72 -5.26
N ILE A 271 17.02 -9.81 -5.09
CA ILE A 271 17.62 -10.14 -3.80
C ILE A 271 17.26 -9.07 -2.77
N SER A 272 17.42 -7.80 -3.14
CA SER A 272 17.10 -6.67 -2.26
C SER A 272 15.61 -6.62 -1.93
N GLY A 273 14.74 -6.83 -2.91
CA GLY A 273 13.30 -6.90 -2.74
C GLY A 273 12.88 -8.06 -1.86
N THR A 274 13.46 -9.26 -2.05
CA THR A 274 13.19 -10.43 -1.20
C THR A 274 13.66 -10.20 0.24
N ALA A 275 14.82 -9.59 0.43
CA ALA A 275 15.28 -9.22 1.76
C ALA A 275 14.34 -8.20 2.43
N HIS A 276 13.83 -7.24 1.67
CA HIS A 276 12.94 -6.18 2.16
C HIS A 276 11.52 -6.70 2.48
N TYR A 277 10.88 -7.41 1.54
CA TYR A 277 9.49 -7.83 1.64
C TYR A 277 9.31 -9.20 2.33
N SER A 278 10.32 -10.07 2.32
CA SER A 278 10.21 -11.45 2.81
C SER A 278 11.23 -11.81 3.89
N GLY A 279 12.30 -11.03 4.07
CA GLY A 279 13.46 -11.41 4.90
C GLY A 279 13.11 -11.69 6.37
N PHE A 280 12.29 -10.85 6.99
CA PHE A 280 11.82 -11.03 8.37
C PHE A 280 10.90 -12.25 8.54
N LEU A 281 10.26 -12.71 7.47
CA LEU A 281 9.44 -13.92 7.45
C LEU A 281 10.30 -15.17 7.20
N ILE A 282 11.30 -15.09 6.33
CA ILE A 282 12.23 -16.19 6.03
C ILE A 282 13.13 -16.52 7.23
N LEU A 283 13.57 -15.52 7.99
CA LEU A 283 14.46 -15.70 9.13
C LEU A 283 13.93 -16.71 10.18
N PRO A 284 12.72 -16.59 10.74
CA PRO A 284 12.17 -17.58 11.66
C PRO A 284 11.95 -18.96 11.01
N ILE A 285 11.64 -19.02 9.71
CA ILE A 285 11.51 -20.30 8.97
C ILE A 285 12.83 -21.05 8.97
N VAL A 286 13.95 -20.36 8.69
CA VAL A 286 15.29 -20.96 8.67
C VAL A 286 15.68 -21.45 10.08
N VAL A 287 15.42 -20.66 11.12
CA VAL A 287 15.71 -21.06 12.52
C VAL A 287 14.90 -22.29 12.93
N LEU A 288 13.58 -22.28 12.73
CA LEU A 288 12.72 -23.44 13.04
C LEU A 288 13.07 -24.66 12.19
N GLY A 289 13.31 -24.46 10.89
CA GLY A 289 13.75 -25.51 9.98
C GLY A 289 15.07 -26.15 10.42
N GLY A 290 16.02 -25.35 10.92
CA GLY A 290 17.25 -25.82 11.53
C GLY A 290 17.02 -26.65 12.79
N ILE A 291 16.18 -26.17 13.72
CA ILE A 291 15.80 -26.91 14.94
C ILE A 291 15.19 -28.27 14.58
N LEU A 292 14.25 -28.29 13.62
CA LEU A 292 13.60 -29.53 13.15
C LEU A 292 14.62 -30.47 12.49
N TYR A 293 15.52 -29.95 11.66
CA TYR A 293 16.58 -30.73 11.02
C TYR A 293 17.52 -31.40 12.03
N PHE A 294 17.98 -30.67 13.05
CA PHE A 294 18.86 -31.22 14.09
C PHE A 294 18.14 -32.24 14.98
N ASN A 295 16.83 -32.13 15.15
CA ASN A 295 16.01 -33.09 15.90
C ASN A 295 15.28 -34.11 15.00
N ARG A 296 15.65 -34.25 13.72
CA ARG A 296 14.92 -35.07 12.73
C ARG A 296 14.71 -36.54 13.13
N LYS A 297 15.64 -37.11 13.91
CA LYS A 297 15.54 -38.49 14.43
C LYS A 297 14.42 -38.66 15.47
N GLN A 298 13.97 -37.56 16.09
CA GLN A 298 12.91 -37.52 17.10
C GLN A 298 11.54 -37.15 16.50
N LEU A 299 11.49 -36.77 15.22
CA LEU A 299 10.24 -36.35 14.59
C LEU A 299 9.32 -37.56 14.38
N GLN A 300 8.15 -37.50 15.01
CA GLN A 300 7.06 -38.41 14.71
C GLN A 300 6.52 -38.17 13.29
N GLU A 301 5.76 -39.13 12.75
CA GLU A 301 5.25 -39.09 11.38
C GLU A 301 4.52 -37.78 11.04
N LYS A 302 3.64 -37.31 11.93
CA LYS A 302 2.91 -36.04 11.74
C LYS A 302 3.85 -34.84 11.68
N ALA A 303 4.79 -34.73 12.62
CA ALA A 303 5.77 -33.64 12.67
C ALA A 303 6.67 -33.65 11.43
N CYS A 304 7.09 -34.84 10.99
CA CYS A 304 7.90 -35.05 9.79
C CYS A 304 7.15 -34.63 8.52
N TYR A 305 5.85 -34.95 8.41
CA TYR A 305 5.02 -34.53 7.28
C TYR A 305 4.81 -33.00 7.25
N LEU A 306 4.58 -32.37 8.39
CA LEU A 306 4.49 -30.91 8.51
C LEU A 306 5.83 -30.23 8.17
N TRP A 307 6.95 -30.77 8.64
CA TRP A 307 8.28 -30.25 8.33
C TRP A 307 8.57 -30.32 6.83
N HIS A 308 8.33 -31.47 6.19
CA HIS A 308 8.50 -31.62 4.74
C HIS A 308 7.62 -30.67 3.94
N GLY A 309 6.33 -30.54 4.30
CA GLY A 309 5.46 -29.59 3.64
C GLY A 309 5.96 -28.15 3.80
N GLY A 310 6.42 -27.77 4.99
CA GLY A 310 7.03 -26.47 5.22
C GLY A 310 8.26 -26.20 4.34
N LEU A 311 9.11 -27.22 4.12
CA LEU A 311 10.25 -27.12 3.19
C LEU A 311 9.79 -26.97 1.72
N ILE A 312 8.77 -27.72 1.30
CA ILE A 312 8.21 -27.63 -0.05
C ILE A 312 7.68 -26.21 -0.32
N PHE A 313 6.93 -25.64 0.63
CA PHE A 313 6.43 -24.27 0.54
C PHE A 313 7.55 -23.22 0.58
N LEU A 314 8.58 -23.41 1.41
CA LEU A 314 9.75 -22.52 1.45
C LEU A 314 10.49 -22.50 0.11
N VAL A 315 10.82 -23.67 -0.44
CA VAL A 315 11.53 -23.79 -1.73
C VAL A 315 10.68 -23.19 -2.85
N SER A 316 9.37 -23.42 -2.84
CA SER A 316 8.46 -22.87 -3.85
C SER A 316 8.31 -21.35 -3.73
N GLY A 317 8.29 -20.80 -2.52
CA GLY A 317 8.30 -19.35 -2.30
C GLY A 317 9.60 -18.70 -2.80
N LEU A 318 10.75 -19.33 -2.56
CA LEU A 318 12.04 -18.85 -3.08
C LEU A 318 12.09 -18.93 -4.62
N ALA A 319 11.57 -20.01 -5.20
CA ALA A 319 11.42 -20.14 -6.65
C ALA A 319 10.45 -19.09 -7.22
N GLY A 320 9.38 -18.75 -6.51
CA GLY A 320 8.49 -17.65 -6.85
C GLY A 320 9.20 -16.30 -6.88
N CYS A 321 10.05 -16.01 -5.89
CA CYS A 321 10.90 -14.81 -5.93
C CYS A 321 11.85 -14.84 -7.13
N ALA A 322 12.40 -15.99 -7.50
CA ALA A 322 13.24 -16.12 -8.69
C ALA A 322 12.44 -15.92 -9.99
N ALA A 323 11.17 -16.36 -10.05
CA ALA A 323 10.30 -16.18 -11.21
C ALA A 323 10.03 -14.70 -11.55
N ILE A 324 10.21 -13.78 -10.58
CA ILE A 324 10.17 -12.32 -10.80
C ILE A 324 11.23 -11.87 -11.82
N LEU A 325 12.31 -12.65 -12.04
CA LEU A 325 13.28 -12.41 -13.12
C LEU A 325 12.67 -12.43 -14.52
N ALA A 326 11.43 -12.91 -14.69
CA ALA A 326 10.71 -12.80 -15.95
C ALA A 326 10.01 -11.42 -16.12
N SER A 327 9.72 -10.70 -15.03
CA SER A 327 8.93 -9.45 -15.05
C SER A 327 9.78 -8.21 -15.40
N PRO A 328 9.42 -7.41 -16.41
CA PRO A 328 10.20 -6.25 -16.85
C PRO A 328 10.30 -5.16 -15.77
N ILE A 329 9.31 -5.07 -14.88
CA ILE A 329 9.28 -4.19 -13.71
C ILE A 329 9.22 -4.99 -12.41
N THR A 330 9.65 -4.40 -11.29
CA THR A 330 9.72 -5.07 -9.97
C THR A 330 8.92 -4.37 -8.86
N PRO A 331 7.61 -4.10 -9.05
CA PRO A 331 6.77 -3.53 -7.99
C PRO A 331 6.60 -4.51 -6.82
N ALA A 332 6.30 -3.98 -5.63
CA ALA A 332 6.17 -4.75 -4.38
C ALA A 332 5.23 -5.97 -4.51
N ARG A 333 4.10 -5.79 -5.20
CA ARG A 333 3.05 -6.81 -5.42
C ARG A 333 3.55 -8.13 -6.02
N LEU A 334 4.69 -8.15 -6.71
CA LEU A 334 5.24 -9.40 -7.27
C LEU A 334 5.68 -10.41 -6.19
N TRP A 335 5.96 -9.96 -4.97
CA TRP A 335 6.29 -10.84 -3.85
C TRP A 335 5.06 -11.41 -3.13
N PHE A 336 3.83 -11.01 -3.51
CA PHE A 336 2.60 -11.43 -2.84
C PHE A 336 2.44 -12.95 -2.78
N ALA A 337 2.51 -13.63 -3.94
CA ALA A 337 2.37 -15.08 -4.00
C ALA A 337 3.47 -15.78 -3.18
N SER A 338 4.73 -15.37 -3.31
CA SER A 338 5.85 -15.93 -2.54
C SER A 338 5.65 -15.77 -1.03
N ASN A 339 5.16 -14.61 -0.58
CA ASN A 339 4.91 -14.37 0.84
C ASN A 339 3.73 -15.19 1.39
N ILE A 340 2.68 -15.44 0.60
CA ILE A 340 1.65 -16.42 0.97
C ILE A 340 2.28 -17.79 1.25
N LEU A 341 3.19 -18.25 0.38
CA LEU A 341 3.88 -19.54 0.57
C LEU A 341 4.80 -19.53 1.79
N PHE A 342 5.52 -18.43 2.04
CA PHE A 342 6.34 -18.29 3.24
C PHE A 342 5.52 -18.26 4.54
N ILE A 343 4.33 -17.65 4.54
CA ILE A 343 3.42 -17.69 5.69
C ILE A 343 2.99 -19.14 5.97
N ILE A 344 2.60 -19.89 4.93
CA ILE A 344 2.27 -21.32 5.06
C ILE A 344 3.47 -22.10 5.61
N ALA A 345 4.66 -21.88 5.03
CA ALA A 345 5.89 -22.54 5.46
C ALA A 345 6.18 -22.29 6.95
N LEU A 346 6.14 -21.03 7.40
CA LEU A 346 6.38 -20.67 8.80
C LEU A 346 5.38 -21.36 9.74
N LEU A 347 4.09 -21.28 9.44
CA LEU A 347 3.07 -21.88 10.30
C LEU A 347 3.15 -23.42 10.32
N MET A 348 3.52 -24.04 9.20
CA MET A 348 3.81 -25.49 9.16
C MET A 348 5.03 -25.86 10.00
N MET A 349 6.09 -25.04 9.98
CA MET A 349 7.28 -25.25 10.84
C MET A 349 6.94 -25.07 12.33
N ILE A 350 6.09 -24.09 12.66
CA ILE A 350 5.59 -23.89 14.02
C ILE A 350 4.80 -25.12 14.47
N GLU A 351 3.84 -25.60 13.68
CA GLU A 351 3.05 -26.78 14.05
C GLU A 351 3.95 -28.03 14.15
N ALA A 352 4.92 -28.21 13.24
CA ALA A 352 5.89 -29.32 13.32
C ALA A 352 6.71 -29.28 14.61
N TRP A 353 7.14 -28.08 15.04
CA TRP A 353 7.87 -27.88 16.29
C TRP A 353 7.00 -28.18 17.52
N GLN A 354 5.73 -27.74 17.51
CA GLN A 354 4.80 -28.07 18.59
C GLN A 354 4.56 -29.58 18.68
N GLU A 355 4.42 -30.28 17.54
CA GLU A 355 4.31 -31.75 17.50
C GLU A 355 5.57 -32.45 18.00
N LEU A 356 6.76 -31.99 17.62
CA LEU A 356 8.04 -32.50 18.15
C LEU A 356 8.08 -32.40 19.68
N ARG A 357 7.51 -31.35 20.25
CA ARG A 357 7.42 -31.10 21.69
C ARG A 357 6.06 -31.53 22.29
N THR A 358 5.44 -32.56 21.71
CA THR A 358 4.22 -33.24 22.22
C THR A 358 3.04 -32.31 22.51
N GLN A 359 2.95 -31.17 21.82
CA GLN A 359 1.96 -30.11 22.03
C GLN A 359 1.77 -29.72 23.51
N SER A 360 2.85 -29.72 24.30
CA SER A 360 2.79 -29.20 25.67
C SER A 360 2.23 -27.78 25.68
N SER A 361 1.41 -27.41 26.68
CA SER A 361 0.85 -26.04 26.79
C SER A 361 1.92 -24.95 26.78
N TRP A 362 3.14 -25.29 27.18
CA TRP A 362 4.32 -24.42 27.12
C TRP A 362 4.72 -24.04 25.68
N THR A 363 4.43 -24.90 24.70
CA THR A 363 4.68 -24.60 23.28
C THR A 363 3.76 -23.50 22.73
N ASN A 364 2.69 -23.13 23.44
CA ASN A 364 1.86 -21.97 23.07
C ASN A 364 2.46 -20.64 23.55
N ALA A 365 3.37 -20.65 24.53
CA ALA A 365 3.92 -19.41 25.09
C ALA A 365 4.67 -18.56 24.03
N PRO A 366 5.55 -19.13 23.17
CA PRO A 366 6.18 -18.36 22.10
C PRO A 366 5.18 -17.80 21.09
N LEU A 367 4.11 -18.55 20.76
CA LEU A 367 3.05 -18.04 19.88
C LEU A 367 2.31 -16.88 20.52
N CYS A 368 1.93 -17.00 21.80
CA CYS A 368 1.25 -15.91 22.52
C CYS A 368 2.14 -14.66 22.59
N ILE A 369 3.43 -14.81 22.87
CA ILE A 369 4.38 -13.68 22.89
C ILE A 369 4.46 -13.04 21.50
N ALA A 370 4.61 -13.84 20.43
CA ALA A 370 4.65 -13.32 19.06
C ALA A 370 3.36 -12.58 18.70
N ILE A 371 2.18 -13.14 19.03
CA ILE A 371 0.87 -12.51 18.80
C ILE A 371 0.76 -11.21 19.57
N LEU A 372 1.17 -11.16 20.85
CA LEU A 372 1.13 -9.95 21.65
C LEU A 372 2.05 -8.87 21.09
N CYS A 373 3.30 -9.22 20.73
CA CYS A 373 4.25 -8.28 20.12
C CYS A 373 3.73 -7.75 18.78
N LEU A 374 3.25 -8.62 17.89
CA LEU A 374 2.71 -8.21 16.59
C LEU A 374 1.43 -7.41 16.76
N SER A 375 0.53 -7.79 17.67
CA SER A 375 -0.70 -7.04 17.96
C SER A 375 -0.39 -5.64 18.48
N PHE A 376 0.60 -5.52 19.38
CA PHE A 376 1.08 -4.24 19.91
C PHE A 376 1.58 -3.30 18.81
N VAL A 377 2.16 -3.84 17.73
CA VAL A 377 2.65 -3.06 16.58
C VAL A 377 1.55 -2.83 15.53
N SER A 378 0.63 -3.78 15.37
CA SER A 378 -0.38 -3.77 14.30
C SER A 378 -1.44 -2.68 14.46
N LEU A 379 -1.87 -2.37 15.69
CA LEU A 379 -2.91 -1.36 15.91
C LEU A 379 -2.46 0.07 15.56
N PRO A 380 -1.27 0.55 16.00
CA PRO A 380 -0.72 1.81 15.51
C PRO A 380 -0.44 1.81 14.01
N SER A 381 0.07 0.69 13.46
CA SER A 381 0.26 0.54 12.01
C SER A 381 -1.05 0.70 11.25
N TYR A 382 -2.12 0.08 11.73
CA TYR A 382 -3.46 0.20 11.18
C TYR A 382 -3.97 1.64 11.24
N ASP A 383 -3.88 2.30 12.40
CA ASP A 383 -4.31 3.69 12.56
C ASP A 383 -3.55 4.65 11.62
N TYR A 384 -2.24 4.46 11.49
CA TYR A 384 -1.41 5.23 10.55
C TYR A 384 -1.83 5.03 9.10
N ASN A 385 -1.96 3.78 8.66
CA ASN A 385 -2.32 3.45 7.28
C ASN A 385 -3.75 3.89 6.95
N LEU A 386 -4.68 3.74 7.89
CA LEU A 386 -6.06 4.17 7.74
C LEU A 386 -6.17 5.69 7.57
N LYS A 387 -5.37 6.48 8.30
CA LYS A 387 -5.33 7.94 8.15
C LYS A 387 -4.88 8.35 6.75
N ASP A 388 -3.85 7.70 6.20
CA ASP A 388 -3.37 7.97 4.85
C ASP A 388 -4.43 7.60 3.79
N ILE A 389 -5.08 6.44 3.94
CA ILE A 389 -6.18 6.01 3.06
C ILE A 389 -7.37 6.99 3.12
N LYS A 390 -7.77 7.43 4.31
CA LYS A 390 -8.85 8.39 4.50
C LYS A 390 -8.53 9.75 3.87
N ASN A 391 -7.29 10.21 3.99
CA ASN A 391 -6.85 11.44 3.32
C ASN A 391 -7.07 11.31 1.80
N SER A 392 -6.57 10.25 1.16
CA SER A 392 -6.81 10.02 -0.28
C SER A 392 -8.30 9.87 -0.62
N TYR A 393 -9.10 9.30 0.27
CA TYR A 393 -10.53 9.15 0.08
C TYR A 393 -11.29 10.48 0.00
N GLU A 394 -10.88 11.50 0.76
CA GLU A 394 -11.52 12.83 0.69
C GLU A 394 -11.37 13.46 -0.70
N TYR A 395 -10.18 13.36 -1.31
CA TYR A 395 -9.94 13.81 -2.68
C TYR A 395 -10.74 13.02 -3.71
N PHE A 396 -10.73 11.69 -3.60
CA PHE A 396 -11.53 10.82 -4.46
C PHE A 396 -13.03 11.15 -4.38
N TYR A 397 -13.57 11.24 -3.16
CA TYR A 397 -14.98 11.53 -2.93
C TYR A 397 -15.36 12.91 -3.46
N THR A 398 -14.49 13.91 -3.30
CA THR A 398 -14.69 15.25 -3.85
C THR A 398 -14.76 15.21 -5.38
N ALA A 399 -13.80 14.56 -6.03
CA ALA A 399 -13.78 14.40 -7.48
C ALA A 399 -15.02 13.66 -8.00
N GLN A 400 -15.40 12.56 -7.34
CA GLN A 400 -16.61 11.81 -7.65
C GLN A 400 -17.87 12.67 -7.53
N SER A 401 -18.04 13.38 -6.41
CA SER A 401 -19.22 14.21 -6.15
C SER A 401 -19.37 15.33 -7.18
N ILE A 402 -18.25 15.98 -7.52
CA ILE A 402 -18.23 17.04 -8.54
C ILE A 402 -18.59 16.48 -9.92
N ALA A 403 -18.02 15.33 -10.30
CA ALA A 403 -18.28 14.71 -11.59
C ALA A 403 -19.74 14.23 -11.72
N GLN A 404 -20.30 13.62 -10.67
CA GLN A 404 -21.70 13.21 -10.62
C GLN A 404 -22.65 14.41 -10.74
N LYS A 405 -22.41 15.47 -9.97
CA LYS A 405 -23.20 16.70 -10.05
C LYS A 405 -23.11 17.36 -11.43
N ALA A 406 -21.92 17.38 -12.04
CA ALA A 406 -21.73 17.92 -13.38
C ALA A 406 -22.53 17.14 -14.43
N LYS A 407 -22.60 15.81 -14.31
CA LYS A 407 -23.44 14.96 -15.15
C LYS A 407 -24.93 15.29 -15.01
N GLU A 408 -25.42 15.42 -13.78
CA GLU A 408 -26.81 15.79 -13.48
C GLU A 408 -27.18 17.17 -14.04
N GLU A 409 -26.24 18.12 -14.03
CA GLU A 409 -26.38 19.47 -14.59
C GLU A 409 -26.18 19.52 -16.12
N GLY A 410 -25.92 18.39 -16.79
CA GLY A 410 -25.72 18.32 -18.24
C GLY A 410 -24.41 18.99 -18.72
N LYS A 411 -23.41 19.11 -17.86
CA LYS A 411 -22.09 19.67 -18.22
C LYS A 411 -21.25 18.63 -18.95
N THR A 412 -20.49 19.07 -19.94
CA THR A 412 -19.58 18.20 -20.72
C THR A 412 -18.17 18.17 -20.16
N SER A 413 -17.76 19.17 -19.40
CA SER A 413 -16.42 19.24 -18.81
C SER A 413 -16.42 19.72 -17.36
N VAL A 414 -15.44 19.26 -16.58
CA VAL A 414 -15.32 19.65 -15.18
C VAL A 414 -13.87 19.70 -14.71
N ARG A 415 -13.65 20.42 -13.60
CA ARG A 415 -12.38 20.51 -12.88
C ARG A 415 -12.53 19.83 -11.52
N VAL A 416 -11.61 18.93 -11.19
CA VAL A 416 -11.64 18.12 -9.97
C VAL A 416 -10.26 18.06 -9.33
N PRO A 417 -10.15 17.85 -8.00
CA PRO A 417 -8.84 17.81 -7.36
C PRO A 417 -8.07 16.54 -7.72
N GLY A 418 -6.75 16.65 -7.81
CA GLY A 418 -5.83 15.52 -7.86
C GLY A 418 -5.69 14.83 -6.50
N ILE A 419 -5.31 13.56 -6.48
CA ILE A 419 -4.98 12.86 -5.23
C ILE A 419 -3.49 13.10 -4.93
N PRO A 420 -3.13 13.61 -3.73
CA PRO A 420 -1.74 13.78 -3.35
C PRO A 420 -0.96 12.46 -3.44
N MET A 421 0.25 12.52 -3.99
CA MET A 421 1.11 11.33 -4.08
C MET A 421 1.39 10.77 -2.68
N THR A 422 1.16 9.47 -2.52
CA THR A 422 1.50 8.71 -1.32
C THR A 422 2.69 7.80 -1.59
N SER A 423 3.47 7.51 -0.55
CA SER A 423 4.51 6.46 -0.55
C SER A 423 4.17 5.29 0.36
N ASN A 424 2.93 5.25 0.85
CA ASN A 424 2.42 4.20 1.71
C ASN A 424 1.93 3.01 0.88
N ASP A 425 2.54 1.84 1.05
CA ASP A 425 2.20 0.63 0.31
C ASP A 425 0.86 0.00 0.73
N PHE A 426 0.26 0.47 1.82
CA PHE A 426 -1.13 0.15 2.20
C PHE A 426 -2.17 0.99 1.47
N ASN A 427 -1.78 2.09 0.83
CA ASN A 427 -2.71 2.95 0.11
C ASN A 427 -2.85 2.50 -1.36
N ALA A 428 -4.09 2.30 -1.82
CA ALA A 428 -4.36 1.81 -3.17
C ALA A 428 -3.88 2.75 -4.28
N TYR A 429 -3.73 4.05 -4.00
CA TYR A 429 -3.20 5.03 -4.93
C TYR A 429 -1.67 4.99 -5.06
N PHE A 430 -0.97 4.17 -4.26
CA PHE A 430 0.47 3.98 -4.41
C PHE A 430 0.79 3.13 -5.64
N GLY A 431 1.33 3.77 -6.67
CA GLY A 431 1.75 3.09 -7.90
C GLY A 431 0.61 2.64 -8.80
N THR A 432 -0.58 3.21 -8.63
CA THR A 432 -1.72 3.07 -9.56
C THR A 432 -2.00 4.41 -10.26
N PRO A 433 -2.38 4.41 -11.54
CA PRO A 433 -2.68 5.65 -12.25
C PRO A 433 -4.01 6.26 -11.78
N TYR A 434 -4.03 7.57 -11.62
CA TYR A 434 -5.23 8.38 -11.39
C TYR A 434 -5.15 9.64 -12.29
N LEU A 435 -5.95 10.67 -12.01
CA LEU A 435 -5.95 11.92 -12.75
C LEU A 435 -4.58 12.59 -12.80
N VAL A 436 -4.23 13.12 -13.97
CA VAL A 436 -3.00 13.88 -14.22
C VAL A 436 -3.33 15.29 -14.72
N SER A 437 -2.42 16.23 -14.46
CA SER A 437 -2.53 17.60 -14.95
C SER A 437 -2.05 17.67 -16.40
N SER A 438 -2.93 18.09 -17.30
CA SER A 438 -2.65 18.18 -18.74
C SER A 438 -3.56 19.22 -19.40
N GLU A 439 -3.03 19.94 -20.38
CA GLU A 439 -3.82 20.83 -21.25
C GLU A 439 -4.73 20.03 -22.21
N HIS A 440 -4.37 18.77 -22.46
CA HIS A 440 -5.09 17.82 -23.31
C HIS A 440 -5.54 16.59 -22.51
N PRO A 441 -6.47 16.73 -21.54
CA PRO A 441 -6.89 15.62 -20.70
C PRO A 441 -7.50 14.46 -21.48
N GLU A 442 -8.04 14.70 -22.69
CA GLU A 442 -8.52 13.65 -23.59
C GLU A 442 -7.42 12.73 -24.16
N LYS A 443 -6.14 13.12 -24.01
CA LYS A 443 -4.97 12.29 -24.36
C LYS A 443 -4.37 11.59 -23.14
N GLU A 444 -4.92 11.84 -21.95
CA GLU A 444 -4.46 11.23 -20.71
C GLU A 444 -5.39 10.06 -20.37
N TRP A 445 -4.81 8.88 -20.25
CA TRP A 445 -5.57 7.63 -20.12
C TRP A 445 -6.53 7.63 -18.92
N ALA A 446 -6.02 8.05 -17.76
CA ALA A 446 -6.80 8.07 -16.53
C ALA A 446 -7.90 9.14 -16.54
N ASN A 447 -7.60 10.35 -17.03
CA ASN A 447 -8.59 11.43 -17.16
C ASN A 447 -9.71 11.02 -18.12
N THR A 448 -9.35 10.35 -19.22
CA THR A 448 -10.30 9.88 -20.22
C THR A 448 -11.25 8.83 -19.63
N TRP A 449 -10.73 7.78 -18.99
CA TRP A 449 -11.58 6.75 -18.38
C TRP A 449 -12.42 7.27 -17.23
N PHE A 450 -11.88 8.18 -16.40
CA PHE A 450 -12.66 8.84 -15.36
C PHE A 450 -13.80 9.67 -15.97
N ALA A 451 -13.54 10.45 -17.02
CA ALA A 451 -14.55 11.23 -17.73
C ALA A 451 -15.66 10.32 -18.28
N LYS A 452 -15.28 9.24 -18.99
CA LYS A 452 -16.24 8.28 -19.56
C LYS A 452 -17.11 7.61 -18.51
N TYR A 453 -16.52 7.18 -17.39
CA TYR A 453 -17.24 6.57 -16.29
C TYR A 453 -18.34 7.49 -15.72
N TYR A 454 -18.04 8.77 -15.57
CA TYR A 454 -19.02 9.75 -15.09
C TYR A 454 -19.87 10.39 -16.21
N GLY A 455 -19.76 9.94 -17.47
CA GLY A 455 -20.54 10.47 -18.59
C GLY A 455 -20.18 11.89 -19.00
N LEU A 456 -18.90 12.26 -18.86
CA LEU A 456 -18.33 13.57 -19.23
C LEU A 456 -17.43 13.42 -20.47
N GLU A 457 -17.21 14.52 -21.19
CA GLU A 457 -16.26 14.57 -22.30
C GLU A 457 -14.82 14.83 -21.82
N LYS A 458 -14.63 15.75 -20.87
CA LYS A 458 -13.30 16.15 -20.38
C LYS A 458 -13.27 16.38 -18.87
N VAL A 459 -12.21 15.90 -18.24
CA VAL A 459 -11.95 16.11 -16.81
C VAL A 459 -10.55 16.65 -16.62
N TYR A 460 -10.46 17.87 -16.10
CA TYR A 460 -9.22 18.55 -15.80
C TYR A 460 -8.87 18.40 -14.32
N LEU A 461 -7.61 18.15 -14.03
CA LEU A 461 -7.08 18.24 -12.69
C LEU A 461 -6.96 19.73 -12.30
N ASP A 462 -7.50 20.08 -11.14
CA ASP A 462 -7.43 21.41 -10.55
C ASP A 462 -7.37 21.30 -9.03
N ASP A 463 -6.17 21.45 -8.47
CA ASP A 463 -5.93 21.34 -7.04
C ASP A 463 -6.39 22.57 -6.25
N THR A 464 -6.91 23.61 -6.91
CA THR A 464 -7.53 24.77 -6.25
C THR A 464 -8.97 24.51 -5.83
N VAL A 465 -9.56 23.40 -6.28
CA VAL A 465 -10.93 23.02 -5.95
C VAL A 465 -11.07 22.73 -4.44
N PRO A 466 -12.05 23.33 -3.74
CA PRO A 466 -12.27 23.06 -2.33
C PRO A 466 -12.62 21.59 -2.07
N ILE A 467 -11.92 20.97 -1.12
CA ILE A 467 -12.18 19.58 -0.71
C ILE A 467 -13.52 19.49 0.02
N ALA A 468 -14.36 18.56 -0.41
CA ALA A 468 -15.67 18.32 0.19
C ALA A 468 -15.52 17.70 1.58
N LYS A 469 -16.41 18.07 2.51
CA LYS A 469 -16.45 17.49 3.85
C LYS A 469 -17.06 16.10 3.79
N VAL A 470 -16.29 15.07 4.13
CA VAL A 470 -16.71 13.67 4.08
C VAL A 470 -16.90 13.10 5.49
N ASN A 471 -17.89 12.23 5.69
CA ASN A 471 -17.97 11.45 6.92
C ASN A 471 -16.88 10.36 6.90
N LEU A 472 -15.85 10.54 7.72
CA LEU A 472 -14.73 9.62 7.89
C LEU A 472 -14.81 8.81 9.20
N GLU A 473 -15.98 8.69 9.82
CA GLU A 473 -16.16 7.92 11.05
C GLU A 473 -15.91 6.43 10.82
N ASN A 474 -15.13 5.83 11.72
CA ASN A 474 -14.95 4.38 11.72
C ASN A 474 -16.22 3.69 12.22
N THR A 475 -16.31 2.38 11.99
CA THR A 475 -17.26 1.58 12.76
C THR A 475 -16.92 1.63 14.25
N GLN A 476 -17.92 1.82 15.11
CA GLN A 476 -17.76 1.94 16.57
C GLN A 476 -16.81 0.90 17.22
N PRO A 477 -16.81 -0.40 16.84
CA PRO A 477 -15.89 -1.37 17.44
C PRO A 477 -14.41 -1.03 17.22
N ILE A 478 -14.06 -0.45 16.07
CA ILE A 478 -12.68 -0.07 15.75
C ILE A 478 -12.25 1.11 16.62
N ASP A 479 -13.07 2.15 16.74
CA ASP A 479 -12.74 3.30 17.58
C ASP A 479 -12.60 2.89 19.04
N ASN A 480 -13.46 2.00 19.54
CA ASN A 480 -13.35 1.48 20.90
C ASN A 480 -12.00 0.77 21.11
N ILE A 481 -11.56 -0.07 20.17
CA ILE A 481 -10.28 -0.80 20.25
C ILE A 481 -9.09 0.16 20.16
N LEU A 482 -9.09 1.09 19.20
CA LEU A 482 -8.01 2.06 19.03
C LEU A 482 -7.92 3.02 20.21
N ASN A 483 -9.05 3.47 20.76
CA ASN A 483 -9.08 4.34 21.94
C ASN A 483 -8.61 3.60 23.19
N ALA A 484 -9.03 2.35 23.39
CA ALA A 484 -8.52 1.52 24.48
C ALA A 484 -7.01 1.32 24.36
N TYR A 485 -6.52 1.00 23.16
CA TYR A 485 -5.08 0.88 22.91
C TYR A 485 -4.34 2.18 23.22
N ASN A 486 -4.82 3.32 22.71
CA ASN A 486 -4.18 4.61 22.95
C ASN A 486 -4.17 5.00 24.44
N LYS A 487 -5.24 4.69 25.17
CA LYS A 487 -5.37 4.94 26.61
C LYS A 487 -4.37 4.14 27.43
N TYR A 488 -4.21 2.84 27.15
CA TYR A 488 -3.40 1.95 27.99
C TYR A 488 -1.96 1.77 27.49
N PHE A 489 -1.74 1.78 26.17
CA PHE A 489 -0.46 1.45 25.55
C PHE A 489 0.14 2.58 24.72
N GLY A 490 -0.64 3.59 24.33
CA GLY A 490 -0.21 4.62 23.39
C GLY A 490 1.04 5.41 23.81
N TYR A 491 1.17 5.78 25.10
CA TYR A 491 2.38 6.47 25.59
C TYR A 491 3.63 5.60 25.44
N PHE A 492 3.54 4.34 25.89
CA PHE A 492 4.65 3.38 25.84
C PHE A 492 5.02 3.04 24.38
N GLN A 493 4.02 2.82 23.53
CA GLN A 493 4.22 2.58 22.10
C GLN A 493 4.93 3.74 21.42
N ARG A 494 4.48 4.99 21.61
CA ARG A 494 5.12 6.16 21.00
C ARG A 494 6.57 6.35 21.46
N LYS A 495 6.87 5.99 22.71
CA LYS A 495 8.23 6.06 23.26
C LYS A 495 9.18 5.02 22.66
N ILE A 496 8.71 3.81 22.37
CA ILE A 496 9.57 2.68 21.94
C ILE A 496 9.57 2.51 20.41
N LEU A 497 8.42 2.70 19.77
CA LEU A 497 8.21 2.50 18.33
C LEU A 497 7.43 3.70 17.74
N PRO A 498 8.08 4.85 17.52
CA PRO A 498 7.42 5.98 16.87
C PRO A 498 7.07 5.63 15.41
N PHE A 499 5.77 5.51 15.12
CA PHE A 499 5.24 5.24 13.77
C PHE A 499 5.21 6.50 12.89
N ASN A 500 5.02 7.68 13.49
CA ASN A 500 5.31 8.96 12.86
C ASN A 500 6.74 9.34 13.22
N THR A 501 7.70 9.07 12.35
CA THR A 501 8.86 9.95 12.30
C THR A 501 8.39 11.21 11.63
N ASP A 502 8.27 12.31 12.36
CA ASP A 502 8.02 13.62 11.76
C ASP A 502 8.99 13.79 10.60
N LYS A 503 8.45 13.85 9.38
CA LYS A 503 9.23 14.02 8.15
C LYS A 503 10.06 15.30 8.26
N VAL A 504 9.52 16.31 8.95
CA VAL A 504 10.16 17.54 9.36
C VAL A 504 10.58 17.44 10.83
N LEU A 505 11.87 17.29 11.09
CA LEU A 505 12.43 17.16 12.43
C LEU A 505 12.56 18.50 13.16
N LYS A 506 12.71 19.59 12.41
CA LYS A 506 12.89 20.94 12.96
C LYS A 506 12.36 21.97 11.97
N ARG A 507 11.68 22.98 12.47
CA ARG A 507 11.27 24.17 11.73
C ARG A 507 12.12 25.34 12.21
N GLU A 508 12.84 25.97 11.31
CA GLU A 508 13.64 27.15 11.58
C GLU A 508 13.13 28.30 10.71
N GLN A 509 13.17 29.52 11.23
CA GLN A 509 12.77 30.70 10.46
C GLN A 509 13.99 31.25 9.72
N THR A 510 13.84 31.52 8.43
CA THR A 510 14.90 32.11 7.61
C THR A 510 14.71 33.61 7.61
N ALA A 511 15.67 34.37 8.14
CA ALA A 511 15.62 35.84 8.19
C ALA A 511 15.76 36.50 6.80
N LYS A 512 15.86 35.72 5.72
CA LYS A 512 16.06 36.18 4.34
C LYS A 512 15.27 35.28 3.40
N THR A 513 14.05 35.66 3.09
CA THR A 513 13.35 35.18 1.89
C THR A 513 14.06 35.73 0.66
N SER A 514 14.08 34.98 -0.44
CA SER A 514 14.71 35.39 -1.70
C SER A 514 14.08 36.67 -2.32
N ALA A 515 12.88 37.06 -1.88
CA ALA A 515 12.25 38.34 -2.19
C ALA A 515 12.90 39.56 -1.46
N ALA A 516 13.65 39.35 -0.39
CA ALA A 516 14.35 40.39 0.35
C ALA A 516 15.74 40.67 -0.23
N LYS A 517 15.81 41.05 -1.52
CA LYS A 517 17.07 41.58 -2.10
C LYS A 517 17.40 42.99 -1.64
N ALA A 518 16.47 43.68 -0.97
CA ALA A 518 16.72 44.96 -0.32
C ALA A 518 16.61 44.80 1.21
N THR A 519 17.63 45.25 1.95
CA THR A 519 17.57 45.35 3.41
C THR A 519 16.45 46.30 3.79
N ILE A 520 15.28 45.77 4.19
CA ILE A 520 14.17 46.59 4.68
C ILE A 520 14.66 47.28 5.96
N THR A 521 14.81 48.59 5.91
CA THR A 521 15.22 49.38 7.07
C THR A 521 14.14 49.30 8.16
N LYS A 522 14.52 49.43 9.44
CA LYS A 522 13.59 49.32 10.59
C LYS A 522 12.42 50.32 10.53
N ASN A 523 12.54 51.36 9.71
CA ASN A 523 11.47 52.32 9.42
C ASN A 523 11.61 52.83 7.97
N PRO A 524 11.10 52.09 6.98
CA PRO A 524 11.28 52.43 5.58
C PRO A 524 10.42 53.66 5.24
N LYS A 525 11.00 54.60 4.49
CA LYS A 525 10.33 55.85 4.07
C LYS A 525 10.17 55.87 2.56
N PRO A 526 9.09 56.47 2.03
CA PRO A 526 8.91 56.64 0.59
C PRO A 526 10.04 57.50 0.00
N ASN A 527 10.54 57.09 -1.17
CA ASN A 527 11.53 57.87 -1.90
C ASN A 527 10.82 58.97 -2.68
N ASN A 528 10.98 60.24 -2.29
CA ASN A 528 10.36 61.38 -2.96
C ASN A 528 11.27 62.06 -3.99
N LYS A 529 12.52 61.59 -4.17
CA LYS A 529 13.48 62.20 -5.11
C LYS A 529 13.13 61.96 -6.59
N ASN A 530 12.18 61.07 -6.86
CA ASN A 530 11.72 60.71 -8.20
C ASN A 530 10.47 61.50 -8.65
N LEU A 531 9.99 62.44 -7.83
CA LEU A 531 8.82 63.26 -8.18
C LEU A 531 9.24 64.40 -9.12
N PRO A 532 8.48 64.67 -10.20
CA PRO A 532 8.75 65.79 -11.11
C PRO A 532 8.60 67.16 -10.43
N GLU A 533 9.54 68.09 -10.66
CA GLU A 533 9.51 69.44 -10.09
C GLU A 533 8.30 70.27 -10.58
N ASP A 534 7.79 69.99 -11.78
CA ASP A 534 6.64 70.64 -12.41
C ASP A 534 5.28 70.15 -11.88
N LYS A 535 5.25 69.13 -11.00
CA LYS A 535 4.02 68.55 -10.43
C LYS A 535 4.02 68.58 -8.89
N PRO A 536 3.98 69.76 -8.26
CA PRO A 536 4.07 69.92 -6.80
C PRO A 536 2.89 69.30 -6.03
N TRP A 537 1.83 68.87 -6.72
CA TRP A 537 0.68 68.19 -6.11
C TRP A 537 0.84 66.68 -5.93
N LEU A 538 1.86 66.05 -6.52
CA LEU A 538 2.11 64.62 -6.34
C LEU A 538 2.78 64.31 -5.00
N ARG A 539 2.43 63.19 -4.40
CA ARG A 539 3.09 62.64 -3.20
C ARG A 539 3.32 61.16 -3.37
N ASN A 540 4.41 60.67 -2.77
CA ASN A 540 4.67 59.25 -2.64
C ASN A 540 4.20 58.76 -1.27
N ALA A 541 3.61 57.57 -1.24
CA ALA A 541 3.34 56.82 -0.03
C ALA A 541 3.99 55.44 -0.15
N LEU A 542 4.36 54.86 1.00
CA LEU A 542 4.94 53.53 1.04
C LEU A 542 3.96 52.56 1.72
N ILE A 543 3.46 51.60 0.96
CA ILE A 543 2.74 50.45 1.51
C ILE A 543 3.77 49.54 2.19
N ARG A 544 3.49 49.15 3.43
CA ARG A 544 4.27 48.22 4.24
C ARG A 544 3.40 46.99 4.48
N TYR A 545 3.85 45.84 3.99
CA TYR A 545 3.18 44.58 4.23
C TYR A 545 3.64 44.01 5.57
N ILE A 546 2.74 43.91 6.54
CA ILE A 546 3.04 43.47 7.92
C ILE A 546 2.55 42.03 8.11
N ASP A 547 3.48 41.13 8.44
CA ASP A 547 3.13 39.76 8.85
C ASP A 547 2.47 39.78 10.23
N VAL A 548 1.16 39.48 10.28
CA VAL A 548 0.37 39.51 11.51
C VAL A 548 0.84 38.53 12.59
N ASN A 549 1.55 37.47 12.21
CA ASN A 549 2.05 36.50 13.17
C ASN A 549 3.29 37.01 13.90
N LYS A 550 4.04 37.95 13.30
CA LYS A 550 5.39 38.34 13.75
C LYS A 550 5.57 39.83 13.96
N ASP A 551 4.62 40.64 13.51
CA ASP A 551 4.66 42.11 13.54
C ASP A 551 5.94 42.65 12.85
N GLN A 552 6.25 42.10 11.66
CA GLN A 552 7.42 42.47 10.86
C GLN A 552 7.03 42.87 9.45
N ILE A 553 7.74 43.85 8.90
CA ILE A 553 7.59 44.28 7.50
C ILE A 553 8.24 43.24 6.60
N VAL A 554 7.44 42.57 5.77
CA VAL A 554 7.90 41.50 4.86
C VAL A 554 8.11 41.97 3.43
N ALA A 555 7.46 43.06 3.03
CA ALA A 555 7.62 43.71 1.75
C ALA A 555 7.20 45.19 1.82
N THR A 556 7.62 45.98 0.84
CA THR A 556 7.19 47.36 0.68
C THR A 556 6.89 47.67 -0.78
N GLU A 557 5.88 48.48 -1.04
CA GLU A 557 5.50 48.95 -2.38
C GLU A 557 5.33 50.47 -2.36
N GLN A 558 5.93 51.16 -3.33
CA GLN A 558 5.81 52.62 -3.43
C GLN A 558 4.70 52.98 -4.41
N ILE A 559 3.76 53.80 -3.94
CA ILE A 559 2.65 54.33 -4.74
C ILE A 559 2.75 55.86 -4.84
N THR A 560 2.24 56.42 -5.93
CA THR A 560 2.29 57.86 -6.22
C THR A 560 0.92 58.35 -6.66
N SER A 561 0.43 59.43 -6.05
CA SER A 561 -0.88 60.04 -6.38
C SER A 561 -0.89 61.54 -6.05
N PRO A 562 -1.77 62.35 -6.67
CA PRO A 562 -2.08 63.70 -6.17
C PRO A 562 -2.55 63.68 -4.71
N TYR A 563 -2.13 64.67 -3.92
CA TYR A 563 -2.67 64.84 -2.57
C TYR A 563 -4.16 65.24 -2.62
N ASN A 564 -4.93 64.81 -1.62
CA ASN A 564 -6.38 64.91 -1.48
C ASN A 564 -7.22 64.06 -2.46
N GLU A 565 -6.58 63.19 -3.25
CA GLU A 565 -7.29 62.18 -4.05
C GLU A 565 -7.26 60.81 -3.36
N ALA A 566 -8.34 60.04 -3.54
CA ALA A 566 -8.43 58.67 -3.09
C ALA A 566 -7.74 57.73 -4.09
N TYR A 567 -6.84 56.90 -3.59
CA TYR A 567 -6.14 55.87 -4.36
C TYR A 567 -6.67 54.49 -3.97
N ASP A 568 -7.01 53.67 -4.96
CA ASP A 568 -7.46 52.30 -4.73
C ASP A 568 -6.27 51.40 -4.36
N ILE A 569 -6.35 50.79 -3.18
CA ILE A 569 -5.35 49.84 -2.66
C ILE A 569 -5.97 48.47 -2.38
N SER A 570 -7.19 48.21 -2.88
CA SER A 570 -7.87 46.93 -2.71
C SER A 570 -7.13 45.75 -3.36
N HIS A 571 -6.24 46.04 -4.32
CA HIS A 571 -5.38 45.08 -5.01
C HIS A 571 -4.00 44.91 -4.36
N ALA A 572 -3.71 45.59 -3.24
CA ALA A 572 -2.41 45.50 -2.56
C ALA A 572 -2.16 44.07 -2.05
N ALA A 573 -1.11 43.44 -2.56
CA ALA A 573 -0.70 42.09 -2.20
C ALA A 573 0.81 41.93 -2.35
N THR A 574 1.37 40.96 -1.62
CA THR A 574 2.79 40.61 -1.74
C THR A 574 2.96 39.11 -1.94
N ALA A 575 3.92 38.73 -2.78
CA ALA A 575 4.19 37.34 -3.11
C ALA A 575 4.47 36.49 -1.86
N GLY A 576 3.85 35.31 -1.78
CA GLY A 576 4.03 34.36 -0.68
C GLY A 576 3.21 34.68 0.58
N TYR A 577 2.35 35.72 0.56
CA TYR A 577 1.47 36.04 1.67
C TYR A 577 0.03 36.24 1.19
N GLU A 578 -0.92 35.83 2.04
CA GLU A 578 -2.35 36.06 1.87
C GLU A 578 -2.72 37.42 2.50
N THR A 579 -3.28 38.33 1.69
CA THR A 579 -3.79 39.62 2.18
C THR A 579 -5.09 39.40 2.95
N LEU A 580 -5.14 39.90 4.19
CA LEU A 580 -6.33 39.76 5.03
C LEU A 580 -7.48 40.65 4.54
N SER A 581 -8.72 40.19 4.73
CA SER A 581 -9.94 40.86 4.24
C SER A 581 -10.27 42.17 4.98
N ASN A 582 -9.69 42.41 6.15
CA ASN A 582 -9.91 43.59 6.99
C ASN A 582 -8.97 44.78 6.66
N ASN A 583 -8.16 44.67 5.62
CA ASN A 583 -7.28 45.75 5.19
C ASN A 583 -8.05 46.92 4.56
N PRO A 584 -7.50 48.15 4.65
CA PRO A 584 -8.09 49.30 3.97
C PRO A 584 -8.11 49.08 2.47
N LYS A 585 -9.23 49.44 1.81
CA LYS A 585 -9.41 49.31 0.35
C LYS A 585 -9.04 50.57 -0.42
N SER A 586 -8.95 51.71 0.27
CA SER A 586 -8.59 52.99 -0.33
C SER A 586 -7.74 53.81 0.63
N TYR A 587 -6.84 54.64 0.10
CA TYR A 587 -6.04 55.58 0.88
C TYR A 587 -6.09 56.98 0.28
N ILE A 588 -6.25 58.00 1.13
CA ILE A 588 -6.26 59.41 0.70
C ILE A 588 -4.89 60.02 0.99
N PHE A 589 -4.20 60.44 -0.06
CA PHE A 589 -2.89 61.07 0.07
C PHE A 589 -3.02 62.43 0.74
N ASN A 590 -2.17 62.72 1.71
CA ASN A 590 -2.08 64.05 2.33
C ASN A 590 -0.82 64.79 1.85
N LYS A 591 -0.57 66.00 2.37
CA LYS A 591 0.57 66.83 1.95
C LYS A 591 1.94 66.39 2.49
N ARG A 592 2.00 65.42 3.42
CA ARG A 592 3.24 64.96 4.06
C ARG A 592 4.11 64.15 3.10
N PHE A 593 5.43 64.16 3.32
CA PHE A 593 6.40 63.44 2.51
C PHE A 593 6.79 62.07 3.07
N ASP A 594 6.30 61.70 4.26
CA ASP A 594 6.66 60.47 4.99
C ASP A 594 5.46 59.53 5.19
N GLN A 595 4.56 59.49 4.22
CA GLN A 595 3.32 58.70 4.29
C GLN A 595 3.61 57.21 4.19
N THR A 596 3.04 56.43 5.12
CA THR A 596 3.13 54.97 5.14
C THR A 596 1.74 54.35 5.37
N ILE A 597 1.51 53.19 4.78
CA ILE A 597 0.23 52.48 4.81
C ILE A 597 0.51 51.03 5.20
N ASP A 598 -0.19 50.51 6.20
CA ASP A 598 0.03 49.14 6.66
C ASP A 598 -1.02 48.20 6.07
N ILE A 599 -0.55 47.16 5.37
CA ILE A 599 -1.37 46.08 4.85
C ILE A 599 -0.98 44.81 5.61
N HIS A 600 -1.93 44.28 6.38
CA HIS A 600 -1.75 43.09 7.19
C HIS A 600 -1.87 41.84 6.32
N VAL A 601 -0.85 41.00 6.37
CA VAL A 601 -0.76 39.79 5.56
C VAL A 601 -0.39 38.59 6.42
N LYS A 602 -0.72 37.39 5.96
CA LYS A 602 -0.36 36.13 6.63
C LYS A 602 0.47 35.26 5.68
N PRO A 603 1.55 34.62 6.14
CA PRO A 603 2.36 33.77 5.26
C PRO A 603 1.52 32.61 4.70
N THR A 604 1.68 32.37 3.41
CA THR A 604 0.97 31.31 2.69
C THR A 604 1.54 29.95 3.09
N LEU A 605 0.66 28.96 3.28
CA LEU A 605 1.07 27.58 3.50
C LEU A 605 1.39 26.92 2.15
N HIS A 606 2.59 26.35 2.02
CA HIS A 606 3.03 25.62 0.84
C HIS A 606 3.13 24.13 1.12
N THR A 607 2.58 23.32 0.22
CA THR A 607 2.75 21.86 0.20
C THR A 607 3.78 21.51 -0.87
N ILE A 608 4.93 20.98 -0.45
CA ILE A 608 6.05 20.67 -1.34
C ILE A 608 6.26 19.16 -1.36
N THR A 609 6.33 18.59 -2.55
CA THR A 609 6.67 17.20 -2.81
C THR A 609 8.17 17.06 -3.00
N LEU A 610 8.85 16.39 -2.07
CA LEU A 610 10.27 16.06 -2.20
C LEU A 610 10.45 14.75 -2.94
N PHE A 611 11.25 14.78 -4.01
CA PHE A 611 11.69 13.62 -4.77
C PHE A 611 13.12 13.28 -4.37
N PHE A 612 13.33 12.18 -3.65
CA PHE A 612 14.68 11.71 -3.31
C PHE A 612 15.21 10.85 -4.45
N ASN A 613 16.12 11.41 -5.26
CA ASN A 613 16.69 10.71 -6.40
C ASN A 613 18.11 10.25 -6.11
N ASP A 614 18.49 9.07 -6.64
CA ASP A 614 19.89 8.68 -6.64
C ASP A 614 20.70 9.44 -7.71
N LYS A 615 22.00 9.18 -7.76
CA LYS A 615 22.93 9.78 -8.74
C LYS A 615 22.53 9.56 -10.20
N ASN A 616 21.70 8.55 -10.49
CA ASN A 616 21.24 8.20 -11.82
C ASN A 616 19.83 8.77 -12.11
N GLN A 617 19.37 9.75 -11.32
CA GLN A 617 18.01 10.32 -11.41
C GLN A 617 16.89 9.30 -11.15
N LYS A 618 17.19 8.12 -10.60
CA LYS A 618 16.18 7.15 -10.23
C LYS A 618 15.53 7.58 -8.93
N ASN A 619 14.20 7.70 -8.93
CA ASN A 619 13.42 8.02 -7.76
C ASN A 619 13.51 6.88 -6.72
N ILE A 620 14.04 7.21 -5.54
CA ILE A 620 14.18 6.30 -4.39
C ILE A 620 12.96 6.37 -3.48
N SER A 621 12.45 7.57 -3.23
CA SER A 621 11.32 7.81 -2.34
C SER A 621 10.75 9.21 -2.57
N ILE A 622 9.45 9.37 -2.27
CA ILE A 622 8.74 10.63 -2.36
C ILE A 622 8.18 10.99 -0.98
N THR A 623 8.26 12.26 -0.61
CA THR A 623 7.73 12.75 0.65
C THR A 623 7.16 14.15 0.52
N ASN A 624 5.88 14.32 0.88
CA ASN A 624 5.26 15.63 0.99
C ASN A 624 5.61 16.26 2.34
N ILE A 625 5.93 17.55 2.32
CA ILE A 625 6.14 18.39 3.50
C ILE A 625 5.28 19.67 3.38
N GLU A 626 4.85 20.19 4.51
CA GLU A 626 4.12 21.46 4.60
C GLU A 626 4.95 22.48 5.38
N GLY A 627 5.05 23.69 4.84
CA GLY A 627 5.56 24.82 5.62
C GLY A 627 5.19 26.17 5.04
N GLN A 628 5.35 27.19 5.86
CA GLN A 628 4.95 28.55 5.52
C GLN A 628 6.07 29.30 4.79
N THR A 629 5.71 30.30 3.98
CA THR A 629 6.69 31.21 3.39
C THR A 629 7.61 31.81 4.46
N GLY A 630 8.92 31.70 4.24
CA GLY A 630 9.99 32.09 5.16
C GLY A 630 10.54 30.96 6.04
N GLU A 631 9.90 29.78 6.08
CA GLU A 631 10.40 28.64 6.87
C GLU A 631 11.54 27.89 6.16
N THR A 632 12.52 27.43 6.95
CA THR A 632 13.46 26.38 6.58
C THR A 632 13.15 25.14 7.40
N LEU A 633 12.73 24.08 6.71
CA LEU A 633 12.39 22.79 7.29
C LEU A 633 13.62 21.87 7.25
N THR A 634 13.97 21.29 8.40
CA THR A 634 14.94 20.19 8.46
C THR A 634 14.19 18.88 8.25
N VAL A 635 14.41 18.25 7.10
CA VAL A 635 13.69 17.07 6.65
C VAL A 635 14.57 15.82 6.82
N GLN A 636 14.01 14.76 7.36
CA GLN A 636 14.66 13.46 7.48
C GLN A 636 14.77 12.79 6.10
N LEU A 637 15.97 12.36 5.69
CA LEU A 637 16.17 11.61 4.45
C LEU A 637 15.72 10.15 4.60
N PRO A 638 15.42 9.45 3.48
CA PRO A 638 15.08 8.04 3.49
C PRO A 638 16.10 7.18 4.25
N ARG A 639 15.62 6.17 4.98
CA ARG A 639 16.49 5.29 5.77
C ARG A 639 17.54 4.62 4.88
N GLY A 640 18.79 4.64 5.33
CA GLY A 640 19.91 4.07 4.57
C GLY A 640 20.47 4.96 3.47
N TYR A 641 20.00 6.21 3.37
CA TYR A 641 20.51 7.20 2.45
C TYR A 641 21.02 8.45 3.19
N SER A 642 21.99 9.12 2.59
CA SER A 642 22.52 10.40 3.06
C SER A 642 22.72 11.36 1.89
N SER A 643 22.64 12.66 2.17
CA SER A 643 23.00 13.72 1.24
C SER A 643 24.16 14.48 1.87
N ASN A 644 25.28 14.59 1.16
CA ASN A 644 26.54 15.18 1.67
C ASN A 644 26.97 14.64 3.05
N GLY A 645 26.76 13.34 3.30
CA GLY A 645 27.11 12.68 4.56
C GLY A 645 26.12 12.91 5.71
N SER A 646 25.11 13.76 5.55
CA SER A 646 24.03 13.97 6.52
C SER A 646 22.83 13.06 6.26
N LYS A 647 22.13 12.65 7.32
CA LYS A 647 20.84 11.93 7.25
C LYS A 647 19.64 12.87 7.14
N THR A 648 19.87 14.17 7.09
CA THR A 648 18.83 15.21 6.99
C THR A 648 19.18 16.19 5.88
N THR A 649 18.17 16.85 5.32
CA THR A 649 18.33 17.95 4.37
C THR A 649 17.54 19.17 4.83
N ARG A 650 17.92 20.36 4.37
CA ARG A 650 17.23 21.61 4.69
C ARG A 650 16.45 22.08 3.47
N VAL A 651 15.17 22.37 3.66
CA VAL A 651 14.27 22.87 2.61
C VAL A 651 13.72 24.22 3.03
N THR A 652 14.20 25.27 2.38
CA THR A 652 13.69 26.63 2.53
C THR A 652 12.47 26.84 1.63
N ILE A 653 11.43 27.47 2.18
CA ILE A 653 10.17 27.78 1.52
C ILE A 653 10.13 29.29 1.31
N ASP A 654 10.26 29.69 0.06
CA ASP A 654 10.05 31.03 -0.46
C ASP A 654 8.70 31.16 -1.20
N ALA A 655 8.34 32.38 -1.57
CA ALA A 655 7.11 32.69 -2.29
C ALA A 655 6.97 31.96 -3.64
N GLU A 656 8.08 31.74 -4.35
CA GLU A 656 8.14 31.09 -5.66
C GLU A 656 8.58 29.62 -5.56
N THR A 657 8.49 29.00 -4.38
CA THR A 657 8.92 27.62 -4.22
C THR A 657 8.06 26.71 -5.09
N PRO A 658 8.65 25.92 -6.00
CA PRO A 658 7.88 24.99 -6.81
C PRO A 658 7.22 23.93 -5.91
N TRP A 659 6.07 23.41 -6.38
CA TRP A 659 5.35 22.31 -5.71
C TRP A 659 6.19 21.03 -5.62
N ASN A 660 7.25 20.89 -6.43
CA ASN A 660 8.19 19.78 -6.41
C ASN A 660 9.62 20.23 -6.14
N LYS A 661 10.39 19.39 -5.44
CA LYS A 661 11.84 19.61 -5.26
C LYS A 661 12.59 18.29 -5.23
N THR A 662 13.60 18.17 -6.06
CA THR A 662 14.46 16.98 -6.08
C THR A 662 15.61 17.15 -5.10
N VAL A 663 15.84 16.11 -4.29
CA VAL A 663 16.98 16.01 -3.35
C VAL A 663 17.81 14.81 -3.76
N GLU A 664 19.05 15.05 -4.17
CA GLU A 664 19.98 13.97 -4.50
C GLU A 664 20.46 13.27 -3.22
N VAL A 665 20.37 11.94 -3.24
CA VAL A 665 20.75 11.08 -2.12
C VAL A 665 21.71 9.97 -2.54
N THR A 666 22.58 9.58 -1.61
CA THR A 666 23.57 8.52 -1.79
C THR A 666 23.32 7.40 -0.79
N LYS A 667 23.40 6.14 -1.24
CA LYS A 667 23.20 4.98 -0.37
C LYS A 667 24.35 4.88 0.64
N ILE A 668 24.02 4.80 1.92
CA ILE A 668 25.01 4.58 2.98
C ILE A 668 25.49 3.13 2.88
N PRO A 669 26.80 2.87 2.83
CA PRO A 669 27.33 1.51 2.86
C PRO A 669 26.81 0.75 4.07
N PHE A 670 26.37 -0.50 3.88
CA PHE A 670 25.72 -1.33 4.91
C PHE A 670 26.49 -1.34 6.24
N TRP A 671 27.82 -1.50 6.19
CA TRP A 671 28.71 -1.52 7.35
C TRP A 671 28.69 -0.21 8.17
N LYS A 672 28.47 0.94 7.53
CA LYS A 672 28.36 2.25 8.19
C LYS A 672 26.96 2.54 8.73
N ASN A 673 25.99 1.67 8.45
CA ASN A 673 24.59 1.83 8.86
C ASN A 673 24.10 0.70 9.77
N LEU A 674 25.01 -0.11 10.34
CA LEU A 674 24.69 -1.25 11.21
C LEU A 674 23.76 -0.84 12.37
N GLY A 675 23.98 0.31 13.01
CA GLY A 675 23.13 0.82 14.10
C GLY A 675 21.68 1.17 13.71
N SER A 676 21.34 1.23 12.41
CA SER A 676 19.97 1.49 11.95
C SER A 676 19.08 0.24 11.89
N PHE A 677 19.67 -0.94 12.07
CA PHE A 677 18.98 -2.24 11.98
C PHE A 677 18.48 -2.73 13.35
N SER A 678 18.10 -1.84 14.26
CA SER A 678 17.64 -2.19 15.61
C SER A 678 16.55 -3.25 15.61
N THR A 679 15.55 -3.13 14.72
CA THR A 679 14.48 -4.12 14.55
C THR A 679 15.01 -5.51 14.15
N PHE A 680 16.00 -5.58 13.26
CA PHE A 680 16.62 -6.84 12.86
C PHE A 680 17.33 -7.50 14.04
N TYR A 681 18.13 -6.75 14.80
CA TYR A 681 18.80 -7.30 15.98
C TYR A 681 17.82 -7.75 17.06
N SER A 682 16.71 -7.03 17.27
CA SER A 682 15.66 -7.43 18.21
C SER A 682 15.01 -8.76 17.80
N VAL A 683 14.72 -8.95 16.50
CA VAL A 683 14.17 -10.22 16.00
C VAL A 683 15.19 -11.35 16.15
N VAL A 684 16.46 -11.14 15.79
CA VAL A 684 17.52 -12.14 15.97
C VAL A 684 17.68 -12.51 17.44
N ALA A 685 17.70 -11.53 18.35
CA ALA A 685 17.75 -11.78 19.78
C ALA A 685 16.54 -12.59 20.28
N GLY A 686 15.33 -12.26 19.82
CA GLY A 686 14.12 -13.02 20.11
C GLY A 686 14.20 -14.48 19.64
N LEU A 687 14.75 -14.72 18.44
CA LEU A 687 14.96 -16.06 17.91
C LEU A 687 16.03 -16.85 18.71
N LEU A 688 17.10 -16.19 19.16
CA LEU A 688 18.09 -16.81 20.05
C LEU A 688 17.47 -17.21 21.40
N ILE A 689 16.66 -16.33 21.99
CA ILE A 689 15.89 -16.64 23.21
C ILE A 689 14.96 -17.84 22.97
N PHE A 690 14.29 -17.89 21.82
CA PHE A 690 13.45 -19.02 21.44
C PHE A 690 14.25 -20.33 21.33
N VAL A 691 15.45 -20.31 20.75
CA VAL A 691 16.33 -21.50 20.69
C VAL A 691 16.70 -21.98 22.09
N VAL A 692 17.06 -21.08 23.00
CA VAL A 692 17.33 -21.42 24.41
C VAL A 692 16.09 -22.02 25.07
N TYR A 693 14.91 -21.44 24.79
CA TYR A 693 13.63 -21.96 25.28
C TYR A 693 13.31 -23.37 24.77
N ASP A 694 13.59 -23.67 23.50
CA ASP A 694 13.44 -25.03 22.95
C ASP A 694 14.34 -26.05 23.66
N ILE A 695 15.59 -25.67 23.95
CA ILE A 695 16.54 -26.52 24.70
C ILE A 695 16.00 -26.79 26.12
N PHE A 696 15.46 -25.76 26.79
CA PHE A 696 14.82 -25.92 28.09
C PHE A 696 13.62 -26.89 28.03
N LEU A 697 12.74 -26.74 27.04
CA LEU A 697 11.60 -27.65 26.85
C LEU A 697 12.05 -29.09 26.61
N LYS A 698 13.10 -29.28 25.79
CA LYS A 698 13.70 -30.60 25.52
C LYS A 698 14.19 -31.27 26.80
N GLN A 699 14.88 -30.53 27.67
CA GLN A 699 15.37 -31.05 28.95
C GLN A 699 14.22 -31.44 29.89
N ARG A 700 13.14 -30.64 29.90
CA ARG A 700 11.96 -30.91 30.72
C ARG A 700 11.18 -32.14 30.27
N GLN A 701 11.20 -32.48 28.98
CA GLN A 701 10.56 -33.69 28.45
C GLN A 701 11.35 -34.97 28.70
N GLY A 702 12.66 -34.85 28.94
CA GLY A 702 13.53 -35.98 29.30
C GLY A 702 13.58 -36.29 30.80
N ARG A 703 12.90 -35.49 31.63
CA ARG A 703 12.63 -35.76 33.05
C ARG A 703 11.20 -36.25 33.16
#